data_AF-A0A2J0YW32-F1
#
_entry.id   AF-A0A2J0YW32-F1
#
_cell.length_a   1.000
_cell.length_b   1.000
_cell.length_c   1.000
_cell.angle_alpha   90.00
_cell.angle_beta   90.00
_cell.angle_gamma   90.00
#
_symmetry.space_group_name_H-M   'P 1'
#
loop_
_entity.id
_entity.type
_entity.pdbx_description
1 polymer ?
#
loop_
_entity_poly.entity_id
_entity_poly.type
_entity_poly.pdbx_seq_one_letter_code
_entity_poly.pdbx_strand_id
1 'polypeptide(L)'
;MPDDDRDLKSRPDPDALLALAEQGRRGKLTVFLGAAPGVGKTYAMLTRARRLKEEGGDIVIGLVETHGRGETAALLEGLEVLPRRQVLHNGRTLYEFDLDAALARRPRVILVDELAHTNFGESRHPKRYQDIEELVDAGIDVWTALNIQHLESLSDVVAQIAGVPVRERVPDTVLNRADDVLLVDLPPAELIERLKEGKVYLPDSAKRATDRFFRLGNLTALRELALRRTADRVDDQMVDYLRQNAIEGPWGAAERLLVCIGPDPLSEKVVRTASRLASGLNADWLVVSVERADGEAESSGAMRQLDETFRLAEQLGAETRRIVGNDFVEEILKLARREHATQIVIGARRHRFPLRLFRRSLPDALAARAAGIAIHLVTDGNEPAASPRTRRRSMLPEGWGRGVAIAAATAAAATVLGLLIEQFVVLQNISLLFLLAVLVSATYAGYVAAIAAALISVLAYNFCFIEPVGTFTVAEPHEVFALFVFLAAAMLAGGLASRVGEQAKTARRRAAATQALYDFSRKLSGTANAEDVLWAAVTQIQATLRRNSALLLPEGGDVRLMAAWPPDTELGLTDTMAARWAFEKKEAAGNGTGTLPNSPFQFRPLMSPHGVVGVFGFLQEDTPLEINEERALSAIFDQTAIAVDRARLSREILDQAAQLEGEKFLAALLSSISHDLRTPLATITGAVTSLRQLGERMPEESRDDLLKSIEEESGRLTRFVANLLDMTRIEAGAVNAKRDWVDVADVVHSAVERARKYFPGRVFETSIAPDLPLIRGDSVLLGQVIFNLLDNANRFGGDEPVSVYGRREEDEIVLSVTDLGKGIAPADLDHVFDKFFRKGKPDGRSLGTGLGLSISKGFVEAMDGRIKAESPAMKRRGTRISMRFPAAETVEKERG
;
A
#
# COMPACT_ATOMS: atom_id res chain seq x y z
N MET A 1 -44.92 -29.98 -12.84
CA MET A 1 -44.70 -28.84 -11.94
C MET A 1 -44.26 -27.67 -12.77
N PRO A 2 -45.08 -26.61 -12.85
CA PRO A 2 -44.49 -25.28 -13.02
C PRO A 2 -45.30 -24.18 -12.30
N ASP A 3 -44.64 -23.40 -11.45
CA ASP A 3 -44.92 -21.96 -11.32
C ASP A 3 -43.87 -21.17 -10.49
N ASP A 4 -42.85 -21.83 -9.93
CA ASP A 4 -41.95 -21.19 -8.93
C ASP A 4 -40.78 -20.36 -9.51
N ASP A 5 -40.59 -20.32 -10.83
CA ASP A 5 -39.43 -19.64 -11.46
C ASP A 5 -39.67 -18.16 -11.82
N ARG A 6 -40.87 -17.62 -11.54
CA ARG A 6 -41.20 -16.21 -11.87
C ARG A 6 -40.86 -15.20 -10.78
N ASP A 7 -40.64 -15.62 -9.53
CA ASP A 7 -40.43 -14.69 -8.39
C ASP A 7 -38.96 -14.37 -8.06
N LEU A 8 -37.98 -15.05 -8.68
CA LEU A 8 -36.55 -14.80 -8.41
C LEU A 8 -36.00 -13.49 -9.01
N LYS A 9 -36.74 -12.81 -9.88
CA LYS A 9 -36.30 -11.57 -10.55
C LYS A 9 -36.69 -10.27 -9.85
N SER A 10 -37.48 -10.33 -8.76
CA SER A 10 -38.00 -9.14 -8.06
C SER A 10 -37.68 -9.15 -6.56
N ARG A 11 -36.56 -9.76 -6.15
CA ARG A 11 -36.18 -9.80 -4.74
C ARG A 11 -35.46 -8.50 -4.36
N PRO A 12 -35.96 -7.72 -3.38
CA PRO A 12 -35.24 -6.56 -2.87
C PRO A 12 -33.88 -6.98 -2.30
N ASP A 13 -32.90 -6.10 -2.41
CA ASP A 13 -31.55 -6.33 -1.90
C ASP A 13 -31.59 -6.64 -0.38
N PRO A 14 -31.09 -7.80 0.08
CA PRO A 14 -31.05 -8.15 1.50
C PRO A 14 -30.34 -7.11 2.36
N ASP A 15 -29.30 -6.47 1.83
CA ASP A 15 -28.54 -5.46 2.55
C ASP A 15 -29.37 -4.16 2.69
N ALA A 16 -30.16 -3.82 1.68
CA ALA A 16 -31.09 -2.68 1.75
C ALA A 16 -32.24 -2.92 2.76
N LEU A 17 -32.73 -4.17 2.87
CA LEU A 17 -33.75 -4.53 3.86
C LEU A 17 -33.21 -4.54 5.29
N LEU A 18 -31.96 -4.97 5.48
CA LEU A 18 -31.28 -4.92 6.77
C LEU A 18 -31.07 -3.46 7.22
N ALA A 19 -30.62 -2.59 6.31
CA ALA A 19 -30.49 -1.15 6.57
C ALA A 19 -31.83 -0.51 6.98
N LEU A 20 -32.94 -0.90 6.33
CA LEU A 20 -34.28 -0.40 6.66
C LEU A 20 -34.74 -0.84 8.07
N ALA A 21 -34.39 -2.06 8.47
CA ALA A 21 -34.70 -2.58 9.80
C ALA A 21 -33.88 -1.89 10.92
N GLU A 22 -32.63 -1.50 10.62
CA GLU A 22 -31.78 -0.73 11.52
C GLU A 22 -32.24 0.74 11.65
N GLN A 23 -32.72 1.35 10.56
CA GLN A 23 -33.29 2.71 10.57
C GLN A 23 -34.48 2.87 11.52
N GLY A 24 -35.27 1.82 11.77
CA GLY A 24 -36.40 1.87 12.71
C GLY A 24 -36.02 1.90 14.19
N ARG A 25 -34.76 1.58 14.54
CA ARG A 25 -34.24 1.56 15.92
C ARG A 25 -33.37 2.76 16.26
N ARG A 26 -32.82 3.42 15.25
CA ARG A 26 -31.92 4.57 15.36
C ARG A 26 -32.71 5.88 15.24
N GLY A 27 -32.24 6.94 15.91
CA GLY A 27 -32.77 8.29 15.70
C GLY A 27 -32.38 8.83 14.33
N LYS A 28 -33.00 9.93 13.90
CA LYS A 28 -32.70 10.60 12.63
C LYS A 28 -31.71 11.74 12.80
N LEU A 29 -30.70 11.80 11.93
CA LEU A 29 -29.76 12.92 11.86
C LEU A 29 -30.16 13.90 10.75
N THR A 30 -30.52 15.12 11.12
CA THR A 30 -30.76 16.22 10.18
C THR A 30 -29.63 17.25 10.25
N VAL A 31 -28.94 17.46 9.13
CA VAL A 31 -27.83 18.43 9.02
C VAL A 31 -28.28 19.66 8.25
N PHE A 32 -28.21 20.82 8.88
CA PHE A 32 -28.36 22.12 8.22
C PHE A 32 -27.01 22.53 7.64
N LEU A 33 -26.85 22.34 6.32
CA LEU A 33 -25.61 22.62 5.60
C LEU A 33 -25.61 24.07 5.07
N GLY A 34 -24.49 24.76 5.16
CA GLY A 34 -24.33 26.09 4.58
C GLY A 34 -22.95 26.33 4.00
N ALA A 35 -22.88 27.22 3.01
CA ALA A 35 -21.64 27.57 2.32
C ALA A 35 -20.60 28.27 3.23
N ALA A 36 -21.08 29.08 4.17
CA ALA A 36 -20.21 29.90 5.01
C ALA A 36 -20.84 30.21 6.39
N PRO A 37 -20.05 30.64 7.37
CA PRO A 37 -20.57 31.24 8.59
C PRO A 37 -21.45 32.46 8.28
N GLY A 38 -22.58 32.60 9.00
CA GLY A 38 -23.46 33.77 8.85
C GLY A 38 -24.63 33.60 7.87
N VAL A 39 -24.69 32.52 7.08
CA VAL A 39 -25.83 32.24 6.15
C VAL A 39 -27.16 31.94 6.85
N GLY A 40 -27.16 31.76 8.18
CA GLY A 40 -28.39 31.61 8.97
C GLY A 40 -28.75 30.17 9.37
N LYS A 41 -27.83 29.21 9.31
CA LYS A 41 -28.08 27.79 9.69
C LYS A 41 -28.77 27.64 11.06
N THR A 42 -28.18 28.20 12.12
CA THR A 42 -28.73 28.18 13.48
C THR A 42 -30.12 28.84 13.56
N TYR A 43 -30.33 29.93 12.83
CA TYR A 43 -31.62 30.62 12.78
C TYR A 43 -32.69 29.75 12.11
N ALA A 44 -32.37 29.11 10.98
CA ALA A 44 -33.26 28.18 10.28
C ALA A 44 -33.60 26.97 11.15
N MET A 45 -32.60 26.41 11.84
CA MET A 45 -32.76 25.29 12.78
C MET A 45 -33.69 25.65 13.95
N LEU A 46 -33.49 26.81 14.60
CA LEU A 46 -34.35 27.28 15.70
C LEU A 46 -35.77 27.65 15.23
N THR A 47 -35.91 28.25 14.06
CA THR A 47 -37.23 28.59 13.49
C THR A 47 -38.06 27.32 13.28
N ARG A 48 -37.42 26.25 12.77
CA ARG A 48 -38.06 24.94 12.64
C ARG A 48 -38.39 24.33 14.00
N ALA A 49 -37.50 24.46 14.99
CA ALA A 49 -37.71 23.94 16.33
C ALA A 49 -38.91 24.57 17.03
N ARG A 50 -39.08 25.89 16.89
CA ARG A 50 -40.23 26.62 17.43
C ARG A 50 -41.54 26.14 16.82
N ARG A 51 -41.59 25.97 15.50
CA ARG A 51 -42.77 25.41 14.82
C ARG A 51 -43.11 24.01 15.33
N LEU A 52 -42.11 23.14 15.52
CA LEU A 52 -42.34 21.80 16.07
C LEU A 52 -42.85 21.85 17.51
N LYS A 53 -42.39 22.81 18.32
CA LYS A 53 -42.88 23.02 19.69
C LYS A 53 -44.32 23.52 19.71
N GLU A 54 -44.67 24.45 18.82
CA GLU A 54 -46.05 24.96 18.64
C GLU A 54 -47.01 23.85 18.20
N GLU A 55 -46.53 22.87 17.43
CA GLU A 55 -47.25 21.64 17.05
C GLU A 55 -47.30 20.59 18.19
N GLY A 56 -46.73 20.88 19.36
CA GLY A 56 -46.77 20.01 20.55
C GLY A 56 -45.67 18.94 20.61
N GLY A 57 -44.62 19.04 19.78
CA GLY A 57 -43.50 18.10 19.79
C GLY A 57 -42.58 18.22 21.01
N ASP A 58 -41.98 17.10 21.44
CA ASP A 58 -40.94 17.06 22.46
C ASP A 58 -39.57 17.40 21.85
N ILE A 59 -39.13 18.65 22.07
CA ILE A 59 -37.90 19.20 21.53
C ILE A 59 -37.11 19.91 22.62
N VAL A 60 -35.81 19.64 22.65
CA VAL A 60 -34.88 20.17 23.64
C VAL A 60 -33.68 20.81 22.94
N ILE A 61 -33.24 21.96 23.44
CA ILE A 61 -32.00 22.60 23.02
C ILE A 61 -30.86 22.03 23.86
N GLY A 62 -30.02 21.20 23.26
CA GLY A 62 -28.82 20.68 23.90
C GLY A 62 -27.71 21.72 23.94
N LEU A 63 -27.34 22.23 22.75
CA LEU A 63 -26.38 23.31 22.63
C LEU A 63 -26.72 24.16 21.42
N VAL A 64 -26.87 25.47 21.64
CA VAL A 64 -27.00 26.46 20.58
C VAL A 64 -26.14 27.67 20.91
N GLU A 65 -25.37 28.12 19.93
CA GLU A 65 -24.51 29.29 19.99
C GLU A 65 -25.21 30.46 19.28
N THR A 66 -25.76 31.40 20.06
CA THR A 66 -26.41 32.60 19.49
C THR A 66 -25.40 33.67 19.06
N HIS A 67 -24.15 33.57 19.54
CA HIS A 67 -23.06 34.54 19.33
C HIS A 67 -23.50 36.01 19.48
N GLY A 68 -24.39 36.29 20.44
CA GLY A 68 -24.88 37.64 20.73
C GLY A 68 -25.95 38.18 19.77
N ARG A 69 -26.48 37.37 18.85
CA ARG A 69 -27.57 37.79 17.95
C ARG A 69 -28.91 37.83 18.68
N GLY A 70 -29.43 39.04 18.95
CA GLY A 70 -30.72 39.24 19.60
C GLY A 70 -31.89 38.52 18.91
N GLU A 71 -31.95 38.58 17.57
CA GLU A 71 -32.99 37.88 16.78
C GLU A 71 -32.92 36.35 16.92
N THR A 72 -31.71 35.77 17.02
CA THR A 72 -31.53 34.32 17.19
C THR A 72 -31.78 33.91 18.64
N ALA A 73 -31.40 34.74 19.61
CA ALA A 73 -31.67 34.53 21.02
C ALA A 73 -33.17 34.56 21.35
N ALA A 74 -33.94 35.46 20.72
CA ALA A 74 -35.39 35.52 20.87
C ALA A 74 -36.11 34.22 20.41
N LEU A 75 -35.50 33.44 19.51
CA LEU A 75 -36.04 32.14 19.10
C LEU A 75 -35.85 31.03 20.15
N LEU A 76 -34.99 31.22 21.15
CA LEU A 76 -34.84 30.28 22.27
C LEU A 76 -35.92 30.47 23.34
N GLU A 77 -36.60 31.62 23.36
CA GLU A 77 -37.65 31.90 24.34
C GLU A 77 -38.81 30.88 24.19
N GLY A 78 -39.12 30.19 25.28
CA GLY A 78 -40.17 29.15 25.31
C GLY A 78 -39.72 27.74 24.92
N LEU A 79 -38.44 27.55 24.56
CA LEU A 79 -37.85 26.22 24.34
C LEU A 79 -37.15 25.71 25.62
N GLU A 80 -37.19 24.40 25.84
CA GLU A 80 -36.45 23.76 26.94
C GLU A 80 -34.96 23.73 26.57
N VAL A 81 -34.08 24.26 27.42
CA VAL A 81 -32.64 24.33 27.19
C VAL A 81 -31.90 23.56 28.28
N LEU A 82 -31.04 22.61 27.90
CA LEU A 82 -30.21 21.86 28.84
C LEU A 82 -29.11 22.76 29.42
N PRO A 83 -28.77 22.59 30.72
CA PRO A 83 -27.64 23.30 31.31
C PRO A 83 -26.32 22.85 30.67
N ARG A 84 -25.43 23.80 30.36
CA ARG A 84 -24.09 23.50 29.83
C ARG A 84 -23.19 22.95 30.94
N ARG A 85 -22.39 21.94 30.62
CA ARG A 85 -21.40 21.36 31.54
C ARG A 85 -20.19 22.29 31.69
N GLN A 86 -19.77 22.55 32.92
CA GLN A 86 -18.55 23.34 33.18
C GLN A 86 -17.31 22.43 33.09
N VAL A 87 -16.32 22.83 32.29
CA VAL A 87 -15.07 22.10 32.09
C VAL A 87 -13.89 23.04 32.35
N LEU A 88 -12.97 22.62 33.21
CA LEU A 88 -11.74 23.38 33.48
C LEU A 88 -10.71 23.05 32.38
N HIS A 89 -10.34 24.05 31.57
CA HIS A 89 -9.37 23.88 30.50
C HIS A 89 -8.34 25.03 30.53
N ASN A 90 -7.05 24.70 30.64
CA ASN A 90 -5.95 25.66 30.72
C ASN A 90 -6.16 26.78 31.77
N GLY A 91 -6.70 26.44 32.94
CA GLY A 91 -6.95 27.38 34.04
C GLY A 91 -8.15 28.32 33.84
N ARG A 92 -8.98 28.11 32.81
CA ARG A 92 -10.24 28.82 32.57
C ARG A 92 -11.43 27.86 32.63
N THR A 93 -12.54 28.32 33.19
CA THR A 93 -13.81 27.58 33.14
C THR A 93 -14.47 27.83 31.79
N LEU A 94 -14.59 26.77 30.98
CA LEU A 94 -15.33 26.76 29.72
C LEU A 94 -16.65 26.01 29.89
N TYR A 95 -17.60 26.23 28.99
CA TYR A 95 -18.91 25.60 29.00
C TYR A 95 -19.06 24.73 27.76
N GLU A 96 -19.42 23.46 27.94
CA GLU A 96 -19.52 22.45 26.88
C GLU A 96 -20.92 21.79 26.90
N PHE A 97 -21.28 21.10 25.81
CA PHE A 97 -22.49 20.29 25.74
C PHE A 97 -22.49 19.14 26.77
N ASP A 98 -23.61 18.95 27.48
CA ASP A 98 -23.78 17.85 28.43
C ASP A 98 -24.50 16.67 27.78
N LEU A 99 -23.71 15.76 27.17
CA LEU A 99 -24.20 14.55 26.54
C LEU A 99 -24.94 13.62 27.51
N ASP A 100 -24.45 13.51 28.76
CA ASP A 100 -25.05 12.64 29.76
C ASP A 100 -26.43 13.12 30.18
N ALA A 101 -26.59 14.43 30.37
CA ALA A 101 -27.90 15.04 30.63
C ALA A 101 -28.88 14.84 29.46
N ALA A 102 -28.39 14.95 28.21
CA ALA A 102 -29.20 14.72 27.02
C ALA A 102 -29.69 13.27 26.90
N LEU A 103 -28.80 12.30 27.11
CA LEU A 103 -29.13 10.86 27.11
C LEU A 103 -30.08 10.48 28.25
N ALA A 104 -29.96 11.11 29.41
CA ALA A 104 -30.88 10.90 30.53
C ALA A 104 -32.28 11.48 30.26
N ARG A 105 -32.35 12.64 29.61
CA ARG A 105 -33.61 13.33 29.26
C ARG A 105 -34.40 12.61 28.15
N ARG A 106 -33.71 11.91 27.24
CA ARG A 106 -34.28 11.21 26.07
C ARG A 106 -35.39 11.99 25.35
N PRO A 107 -35.10 13.21 24.86
CA PRO A 107 -36.09 13.95 24.08
C PRO A 107 -36.36 13.24 22.75
N ARG A 108 -37.50 13.51 22.13
CA ARG A 108 -37.74 13.05 20.75
C ARG A 108 -36.77 13.73 19.77
N VAL A 109 -36.60 15.05 19.88
CA VAL A 109 -35.66 15.84 19.06
C VAL A 109 -34.73 16.66 19.94
N ILE A 110 -33.43 16.65 19.65
CA ILE A 110 -32.44 17.52 20.30
C ILE A 110 -31.66 18.37 19.29
N LEU A 111 -31.46 19.64 19.62
CA LEU A 111 -30.64 20.56 18.82
C LEU A 111 -29.23 20.66 19.40
N VAL A 112 -28.23 20.36 18.58
CA VAL A 112 -26.81 20.43 18.95
C VAL A 112 -26.04 21.14 17.83
N ASP A 113 -25.72 22.41 18.03
CA ASP A 113 -25.02 23.26 17.05
C ASP A 113 -23.49 22.97 17.02
N GLU A 114 -22.84 23.46 15.96
CA GLU A 114 -21.41 23.31 15.64
C GLU A 114 -20.92 21.84 15.58
N LEU A 115 -21.43 21.07 14.60
CA LEU A 115 -21.05 19.67 14.38
C LEU A 115 -19.52 19.42 14.33
N ALA A 116 -18.77 20.40 13.83
CA ALA A 116 -17.31 20.32 13.64
C ALA A 116 -16.47 20.60 14.88
N HIS A 117 -17.11 21.03 15.98
CA HIS A 117 -16.43 21.46 17.19
C HIS A 117 -15.56 20.37 17.80
N THR A 118 -14.46 20.79 18.41
CA THR A 118 -13.56 19.92 19.18
C THR A 118 -13.85 20.08 20.66
N ASN A 119 -14.34 19.03 21.31
CA ASN A 119 -14.77 19.09 22.70
C ASN A 119 -13.58 19.39 23.63
N PHE A 120 -13.82 20.20 24.66
CA PHE A 120 -12.77 20.59 25.61
C PHE A 120 -12.52 19.54 26.70
N GLY A 121 -11.29 19.51 27.23
CA GLY A 121 -10.91 18.74 28.43
C GLY A 121 -11.05 17.22 28.28
N GLU A 122 -11.35 16.52 29.39
CA GLU A 122 -11.61 15.07 29.44
C GLU A 122 -13.07 14.73 29.09
N SER A 123 -13.62 15.36 28.04
CA SER A 123 -14.95 15.01 27.52
C SER A 123 -14.97 13.56 27.00
N ARG A 124 -16.13 12.89 27.06
CA ARG A 124 -16.28 11.47 26.67
C ARG A 124 -15.74 11.22 25.26
N HIS A 125 -16.06 12.11 24.33
CA HIS A 125 -15.54 12.07 22.96
C HIS A 125 -14.74 13.32 22.63
N PRO A 126 -13.67 13.19 21.81
CA PRO A 126 -12.88 14.34 21.36
C PRO A 126 -13.61 15.26 20.36
N LYS A 127 -14.66 14.78 19.69
CA LYS A 127 -15.37 15.52 18.64
C LYS A 127 -16.88 15.50 18.84
N ARG A 128 -17.54 16.63 18.60
CA ARG A 128 -18.99 16.78 18.80
C ARG A 128 -19.83 15.88 17.87
N TYR A 129 -19.35 15.59 16.66
CA TYR A 129 -20.03 14.63 15.79
C TYR A 129 -20.14 13.22 16.41
N GLN A 130 -19.22 12.83 17.30
CA GLN A 130 -19.25 11.53 17.98
C GLN A 130 -20.30 11.52 19.10
N ASP A 131 -20.47 12.65 19.81
CA ASP A 131 -21.57 12.82 20.77
C ASP A 131 -22.93 12.72 20.07
N ILE A 132 -23.02 13.32 18.87
CA ILE A 132 -24.22 13.26 18.04
C ILE A 132 -24.48 11.83 17.55
N GLU A 133 -23.45 11.09 17.13
CA GLU A 133 -23.60 9.68 16.78
C GLU A 133 -24.13 8.85 17.96
N GLU A 134 -23.65 9.07 19.20
CA GLU A 134 -24.16 8.37 20.39
C GLU A 134 -25.64 8.70 20.66
N LEU A 135 -26.07 9.97 20.51
CA LEU A 135 -27.48 10.36 20.65
C LEU A 135 -28.38 9.68 19.62
N VAL A 136 -27.92 9.68 18.36
CA VAL A 136 -28.63 9.05 17.25
C VAL A 136 -28.73 7.54 17.46
N ASP A 137 -27.67 6.88 17.92
CA ASP A 137 -27.66 5.45 18.24
C ASP A 137 -28.55 5.10 19.45
N ALA A 138 -28.76 6.06 20.36
CA ALA A 138 -29.70 5.94 21.48
C ALA A 138 -31.17 6.14 21.08
N GLY A 139 -31.48 6.37 19.79
CA GLY A 139 -32.83 6.55 19.29
C GLY A 139 -33.37 7.98 19.36
N ILE A 140 -32.51 8.99 19.55
CA ILE A 140 -32.89 10.41 19.64
C ILE A 140 -32.67 11.09 18.28
N ASP A 141 -33.66 11.82 17.76
CA ASP A 141 -33.48 12.60 16.54
C ASP A 141 -32.61 13.83 16.83
N VAL A 142 -31.56 14.06 16.05
CA VAL A 142 -30.60 15.15 16.27
C VAL A 142 -30.61 16.13 15.10
N TRP A 143 -30.78 17.42 15.40
CA TRP A 143 -30.62 18.51 14.44
C TRP A 143 -29.33 19.27 14.72
N THR A 144 -28.49 19.43 13.71
CA THR A 144 -27.18 20.07 13.84
C THR A 144 -26.86 20.96 12.65
N ALA A 145 -25.88 21.87 12.79
CA ALA A 145 -25.43 22.73 11.69
C ALA A 145 -23.98 22.47 11.31
N LEU A 146 -23.71 22.53 10.00
CA LEU A 146 -22.39 22.30 9.42
C LEU A 146 -22.09 23.34 8.32
N ASN A 147 -20.86 23.85 8.26
CA ASN A 147 -20.38 24.59 7.10
C ASN A 147 -19.60 23.68 6.17
N ILE A 148 -19.69 23.90 4.85
CA ILE A 148 -18.98 23.10 3.83
C ILE A 148 -17.46 23.05 4.05
N GLN A 149 -16.89 24.13 4.62
CA GLN A 149 -15.46 24.23 4.93
C GLN A 149 -14.96 23.21 5.95
N HIS A 150 -15.83 22.65 6.78
CA HIS A 150 -15.46 21.70 7.81
C HIS A 150 -15.47 20.25 7.33
N LEU A 151 -15.86 19.97 6.08
CA LEU A 151 -15.72 18.63 5.51
C LEU A 151 -14.25 18.32 5.24
N GLU A 152 -13.80 17.14 5.66
CA GLU A 152 -12.42 16.69 5.53
C GLU A 152 -11.96 16.73 4.06
N SER A 153 -12.74 16.16 3.14
CA SER A 153 -12.41 16.08 1.70
C SER A 153 -12.27 17.45 1.01
N LEU A 154 -12.93 18.48 1.54
CA LEU A 154 -12.95 19.82 0.96
C LEU A 154 -12.00 20.79 1.67
N SER A 155 -11.37 20.38 2.76
CA SER A 155 -10.57 21.25 3.61
C SER A 155 -9.40 21.92 2.86
N ASP A 156 -8.69 21.18 2.01
CA ASP A 156 -7.56 21.70 1.22
C ASP A 156 -8.03 22.65 0.11
N VAL A 157 -9.10 22.28 -0.61
CA VAL A 157 -9.71 23.11 -1.66
C VAL A 157 -10.19 24.43 -1.06
N VAL A 158 -10.84 24.38 0.11
CA VAL A 158 -11.34 25.55 0.81
C VAL A 158 -10.19 26.40 1.36
N ALA A 159 -9.10 25.80 1.87
CA ALA A 159 -7.92 26.52 2.29
C ALA A 159 -7.26 27.28 1.12
N GLN A 160 -7.25 26.71 -0.08
CA GLN A 160 -6.75 27.36 -1.29
C GLN A 160 -7.64 28.54 -1.74
N ILE A 161 -8.96 28.39 -1.67
CA ILE A 161 -9.93 29.44 -2.02
C ILE A 161 -9.89 30.58 -0.99
N ALA A 162 -10.01 30.26 0.30
CA ALA A 162 -10.16 31.24 1.37
C ALA A 162 -8.83 31.80 1.90
N GLY A 163 -7.71 31.10 1.64
CA GLY A 163 -6.37 31.49 2.11
C GLY A 163 -6.17 31.38 3.63
N VAL A 164 -7.01 30.58 4.31
CA VAL A 164 -6.97 30.37 5.77
C VAL A 164 -7.14 28.86 6.05
N PRO A 165 -6.26 28.24 6.86
CA PRO A 165 -6.38 26.82 7.18
C PRO A 165 -7.58 26.54 8.09
N VAL A 166 -8.36 25.50 7.76
CA VAL A 166 -9.50 25.04 8.58
C VAL A 166 -8.99 24.07 9.64
N ARG A 167 -9.16 24.42 10.93
CA ARG A 167 -8.66 23.61 12.06
C ARG A 167 -9.66 22.53 12.50
N GLU A 168 -10.93 22.86 12.47
CA GLU A 168 -12.03 21.97 12.87
C GLU A 168 -12.61 21.26 11.65
N ARG A 169 -12.56 19.93 11.66
CA ARG A 169 -12.92 19.07 10.53
C ARG A 169 -13.82 17.92 10.97
N VAL A 170 -14.65 17.46 10.04
CA VAL A 170 -15.62 16.38 10.16
C VAL A 170 -15.43 15.43 8.97
N PRO A 171 -15.33 14.11 9.19
CA PRO A 171 -15.31 13.14 8.11
C PRO A 171 -16.57 13.21 7.23
N ASP A 172 -16.39 13.08 5.91
CA ASP A 172 -17.48 13.04 4.94
C ASP A 172 -18.54 11.96 5.23
N THR A 173 -18.13 10.87 5.88
CA THR A 173 -19.01 9.78 6.29
C THR A 173 -20.13 10.25 7.21
N VAL A 174 -19.91 11.26 8.05
CA VAL A 174 -20.94 11.82 8.95
C VAL A 174 -22.07 12.47 8.14
N LEU A 175 -21.73 13.21 7.09
CA LEU A 175 -22.72 13.82 6.21
C LEU A 175 -23.43 12.77 5.34
N ASN A 176 -22.70 11.76 4.85
CA ASN A 176 -23.27 10.68 4.05
C ASN A 176 -24.25 9.81 4.87
N ARG A 177 -24.01 9.66 6.17
CA ARG A 177 -24.90 8.93 7.10
C ARG A 177 -26.08 9.78 7.60
N ALA A 178 -26.16 11.07 7.26
CA ALA A 178 -27.28 11.91 7.67
C ALA A 178 -28.57 11.53 6.91
N ASP A 179 -29.67 11.37 7.62
CA ASP A 179 -30.98 11.05 7.05
C ASP A 179 -31.53 12.20 6.21
N ASP A 180 -31.31 13.44 6.65
CA ASP A 180 -31.75 14.65 5.95
C ASP A 180 -30.63 15.70 5.90
N VAL A 181 -30.39 16.28 4.73
CA VAL A 181 -29.48 17.42 4.56
C VAL A 181 -30.26 18.62 4.03
N LEU A 182 -30.42 19.64 4.86
CA LEU A 182 -31.14 20.86 4.54
C LEU A 182 -30.14 21.96 4.17
N LEU A 183 -30.12 22.35 2.90
CA LEU A 183 -29.27 23.45 2.44
C LEU A 183 -29.87 24.80 2.87
N VAL A 184 -29.10 25.56 3.66
CA VAL A 184 -29.39 26.94 4.02
C VAL A 184 -28.55 27.85 3.12
N ASP A 185 -29.13 28.21 1.99
CA ASP A 185 -28.48 29.04 0.96
C ASP A 185 -28.82 30.52 1.16
N LEU A 186 -27.79 31.36 1.07
CA LEU A 186 -27.92 32.82 1.07
C LEU A 186 -27.00 33.38 -0.02
N PRO A 187 -27.49 34.24 -0.93
CA PRO A 187 -26.65 34.83 -1.96
C PRO A 187 -25.40 35.51 -1.37
N PRO A 188 -24.21 35.34 -1.99
CA PRO A 188 -22.97 35.91 -1.47
C PRO A 188 -23.01 37.43 -1.22
N ALA A 189 -23.73 38.17 -2.07
CA ALA A 189 -23.91 39.62 -1.92
C ALA A 189 -24.68 39.98 -0.64
N GLU A 190 -25.76 39.24 -0.35
CA GLU A 190 -26.57 39.43 0.86
C GLU A 190 -25.79 39.01 2.11
N LEU A 191 -24.97 37.96 2.04
CA LEU A 191 -24.11 37.57 3.16
C LEU A 191 -23.09 38.68 3.50
N ILE A 192 -22.49 39.31 2.48
CA ILE A 192 -21.58 40.45 2.66
C ILE A 192 -22.33 41.66 3.23
N GLU A 193 -23.56 41.92 2.79
CA GLU A 193 -24.40 42.99 3.33
C GLU A 193 -24.73 42.75 4.81
N ARG A 194 -25.14 41.53 5.17
CA ARG A 194 -25.37 41.14 6.58
C ARG A 194 -24.11 41.28 7.45
N LEU A 195 -22.93 41.05 6.88
CA LEU A 195 -21.66 41.30 7.56
C LEU A 195 -21.45 42.81 7.81
N LYS A 196 -21.71 43.65 6.80
CA LYS A 196 -21.61 45.12 6.91
C LYS A 196 -22.60 45.71 7.92
N GLU A 197 -23.79 45.13 8.01
CA GLU A 197 -24.82 45.50 8.98
C GLU A 197 -24.51 45.01 10.42
N GLY A 198 -23.40 44.29 10.62
CA GLY A 198 -23.01 43.76 11.94
C GLY A 198 -23.83 42.55 12.40
N LYS A 199 -24.62 41.93 11.50
CA LYS A 199 -25.44 40.75 11.81
C LYS A 199 -24.61 39.44 11.84
N VAL A 200 -23.33 39.51 11.48
CA VAL A 200 -22.36 38.41 11.55
C VAL A 200 -21.16 38.87 12.39
N TYR A 201 -20.94 38.26 13.56
CA TYR A 201 -19.83 38.61 14.45
C TYR A 201 -18.50 37.97 14.01
N LEU A 202 -17.40 38.64 14.36
CA LEU A 202 -16.03 38.13 14.30
C LEU A 202 -15.34 38.38 15.64
N PRO A 203 -14.63 37.40 16.21
CA PRO A 203 -13.75 37.65 17.34
C PRO A 203 -12.81 38.83 17.05
N ASP A 204 -12.55 39.71 18.04
CA ASP A 204 -11.68 40.88 17.85
C ASP A 204 -10.26 40.51 17.37
N SER A 205 -9.85 39.26 17.58
CA SER A 205 -8.60 38.66 17.10
C SER A 205 -8.60 38.25 15.61
N ALA A 206 -9.73 38.29 14.89
CA ALA A 206 -9.89 37.71 13.55
C ALA A 206 -10.08 38.72 12.40
N LYS A 207 -10.17 40.04 12.67
CA LYS A 207 -10.54 41.06 11.65
C LYS A 207 -9.71 41.00 10.35
N ARG A 208 -8.40 40.70 10.42
CA ARG A 208 -7.51 40.63 9.24
C ARG A 208 -7.62 39.34 8.42
N ALA A 209 -8.00 38.21 9.03
CA ALA A 209 -8.20 36.95 8.31
C ALA A 209 -9.56 36.94 7.59
N THR A 210 -10.52 37.67 8.13
CA THR A 210 -11.89 37.72 7.63
C THR A 210 -12.04 38.47 6.31
N ASP A 211 -11.27 39.55 6.08
CA ASP A 211 -11.29 40.30 4.82
C ASP A 211 -10.85 39.46 3.61
N ARG A 212 -10.13 38.36 3.85
CA ARG A 212 -9.80 37.36 2.82
C ARG A 212 -10.90 36.32 2.65
N PHE A 213 -11.51 35.87 3.73
CA PHE A 213 -12.56 34.84 3.68
C PHE A 213 -13.86 35.36 3.02
N PHE A 214 -14.36 36.54 3.42
CA PHE A 214 -15.66 37.09 2.96
C PHE A 214 -15.53 37.92 1.67
N ARG A 215 -14.86 37.35 0.66
CA ARG A 215 -14.79 37.94 -0.68
C ARG A 215 -15.86 37.31 -1.57
N LEU A 216 -16.41 38.10 -2.49
CA LEU A 216 -17.48 37.64 -3.39
C LEU A 216 -17.08 36.36 -4.16
N GLY A 217 -15.87 36.29 -4.70
CA GLY A 217 -15.37 35.11 -5.41
C GLY A 217 -15.29 33.87 -4.51
N ASN A 218 -14.76 34.02 -3.29
CA ASN A 218 -14.60 32.92 -2.34
C ASN A 218 -15.96 32.37 -1.89
N LEU A 219 -16.89 33.26 -1.55
CA LEU A 219 -18.24 32.88 -1.17
C LEU A 219 -19.02 32.24 -2.32
N THR A 220 -18.78 32.67 -3.55
CA THR A 220 -19.39 32.04 -4.75
C THR A 220 -18.90 30.60 -4.92
N ALA A 221 -17.60 30.37 -4.79
CA ALA A 221 -17.02 29.03 -4.88
C ALA A 221 -17.49 28.13 -3.73
N LEU A 222 -17.56 28.64 -2.49
CA LEU A 222 -18.09 27.87 -1.36
C LEU A 222 -19.57 27.54 -1.52
N ARG A 223 -20.36 28.43 -2.13
CA ARG A 223 -21.77 28.19 -2.45
C ARG A 223 -21.94 27.11 -3.49
N GLU A 224 -21.11 27.12 -4.54
CA GLU A 224 -21.08 26.06 -5.55
C GLU A 224 -20.75 24.70 -4.94
N LEU A 225 -19.73 24.62 -4.09
CA LEU A 225 -19.36 23.40 -3.38
C LEU A 225 -20.50 22.89 -2.48
N ALA A 226 -21.19 23.79 -1.77
CA ALA A 226 -22.33 23.42 -0.94
C ALA A 226 -23.51 22.88 -1.76
N LEU A 227 -23.86 23.55 -2.87
CA LEU A 227 -24.93 23.12 -3.77
C LEU A 227 -24.64 21.75 -4.39
N ARG A 228 -23.43 21.55 -4.89
CA ARG A 228 -23.00 20.28 -5.47
C ARG A 228 -23.08 19.16 -4.44
N ARG A 229 -22.57 19.39 -3.22
CA ARG A 229 -22.60 18.36 -2.18
C ARG A 229 -24.01 17.99 -1.73
N THR A 230 -24.93 18.96 -1.71
CA THR A 230 -26.35 18.67 -1.46
C THR A 230 -26.96 17.87 -2.61
N ALA A 231 -26.64 18.19 -3.87
CA ALA A 231 -27.13 17.44 -5.03
C ALA A 231 -26.67 15.97 -4.99
N ASP A 232 -25.37 15.73 -4.76
CA ASP A 232 -24.81 14.37 -4.62
C ASP A 232 -25.57 13.55 -3.56
N ARG A 233 -25.92 14.17 -2.41
CA ARG A 233 -26.67 13.50 -1.35
C ARG A 233 -28.11 13.17 -1.77
N VAL A 234 -28.79 14.08 -2.48
CA VAL A 234 -30.15 13.85 -2.97
C VAL A 234 -30.16 12.70 -3.97
N ASP A 235 -29.13 12.58 -4.81
CA ASP A 235 -28.96 11.47 -5.74
C ASP A 235 -28.76 10.14 -5.00
N ASP A 236 -27.90 10.10 -3.97
CA ASP A 236 -27.72 8.91 -3.13
C ASP A 236 -29.03 8.48 -2.46
N GLN A 237 -29.81 9.42 -1.92
CA GLN A 237 -31.13 9.13 -1.31
C GLN A 237 -32.12 8.55 -2.33
N MET A 238 -32.11 9.08 -3.56
CA MET A 238 -32.94 8.57 -4.64
C MET A 238 -32.55 7.13 -4.98
N VAL A 239 -31.26 6.83 -5.12
CA VAL A 239 -30.76 5.48 -5.39
C VAL A 239 -31.15 4.50 -4.28
N ASP A 240 -31.00 4.89 -3.01
CA ASP A 240 -31.37 4.06 -1.86
C ASP A 240 -32.88 3.78 -1.83
N TYR A 241 -33.72 4.80 -2.04
CA TYR A 241 -35.18 4.64 -2.14
C TYR A 241 -35.57 3.67 -3.26
N LEU A 242 -34.91 3.74 -4.40
CA LEU A 242 -35.21 2.90 -5.55
C LEU A 242 -34.76 1.45 -5.35
N ARG A 243 -33.60 1.23 -4.71
CA ARG A 243 -33.14 -0.11 -4.28
C ARG A 243 -34.09 -0.75 -3.28
N GLN A 244 -34.59 0.02 -2.32
CA GLN A 244 -35.54 -0.44 -1.31
C GLN A 244 -36.87 -0.89 -1.93
N ASN A 245 -37.31 -0.24 -3.01
CA ASN A 245 -38.57 -0.55 -3.68
C ASN A 245 -38.46 -1.55 -4.84
N ALA A 246 -37.28 -2.15 -5.06
CA ALA A 246 -37.02 -3.17 -6.09
C ALA A 246 -37.52 -2.77 -7.51
N ILE A 247 -37.42 -1.50 -7.85
CA ILE A 247 -37.85 -1.00 -9.15
C ILE A 247 -36.69 -1.21 -10.14
N GLU A 248 -36.90 -1.92 -11.26
CA GLU A 248 -35.88 -2.11 -12.30
C GLU A 248 -36.04 -1.07 -13.43
N GLY A 249 -34.95 -0.36 -13.75
CA GLY A 249 -34.87 0.52 -14.93
C GLY A 249 -33.60 1.39 -14.96
N PRO A 250 -33.19 1.92 -16.13
CA PRO A 250 -32.17 2.96 -16.21
C PRO A 250 -32.74 4.26 -15.64
N TRP A 251 -32.10 4.81 -14.61
CA TRP A 251 -32.56 5.99 -13.89
C TRP A 251 -31.98 7.24 -14.54
N GLY A 252 -32.84 8.04 -15.17
CA GLY A 252 -32.45 9.27 -15.88
C GLY A 252 -32.03 10.45 -14.99
N ALA A 253 -31.45 10.20 -13.80
CA ALA A 253 -30.91 11.27 -12.94
C ALA A 253 -29.56 11.78 -13.46
N ALA A 254 -28.74 10.90 -14.04
CA ALA A 254 -27.52 11.24 -14.77
C ALA A 254 -27.45 10.45 -16.08
N GLU A 255 -27.14 11.13 -17.18
CA GLU A 255 -26.91 10.47 -18.46
C GLU A 255 -25.64 9.62 -18.38
N ARG A 256 -25.67 8.41 -18.96
CA ARG A 256 -24.49 7.53 -19.02
C ARG A 256 -24.40 6.79 -20.34
N LEU A 257 -23.26 6.93 -21.00
CA LEU A 257 -23.04 6.42 -22.35
C LEU A 257 -22.22 5.13 -22.33
N LEU A 258 -22.69 4.10 -23.03
CA LEU A 258 -21.91 2.92 -23.38
C LEU A 258 -21.51 3.00 -24.85
N VAL A 259 -20.21 3.00 -25.14
CA VAL A 259 -19.69 3.19 -26.49
C VAL A 259 -19.08 1.89 -26.98
N CYS A 260 -19.62 1.31 -28.03
CA CYS A 260 -19.12 0.05 -28.60
C CYS A 260 -18.14 0.35 -29.74
N ILE A 261 -16.90 -0.12 -29.59
CA ILE A 261 -15.84 -0.01 -30.59
C ILE A 261 -15.38 -1.39 -31.07
N GLY A 262 -14.95 -1.46 -32.33
CA GLY A 262 -14.29 -2.63 -32.92
C GLY A 262 -12.99 -2.25 -33.62
N PRO A 263 -12.25 -3.23 -34.18
CA PRO A 263 -11.00 -3.02 -34.90
C PRO A 263 -11.26 -2.44 -36.30
N ASP A 264 -11.89 -1.27 -36.35
CA ASP A 264 -12.34 -0.66 -37.59
C ASP A 264 -12.20 0.88 -37.56
N PRO A 265 -11.86 1.53 -38.70
CA PRO A 265 -11.62 2.97 -38.75
C PRO A 265 -12.76 3.87 -38.27
N LEU A 266 -14.01 3.37 -38.24
CA LEU A 266 -15.15 4.16 -37.78
C LEU A 266 -15.13 4.35 -36.25
N SER A 267 -14.48 3.45 -35.52
CA SER A 267 -14.40 3.46 -34.05
C SER A 267 -13.77 4.74 -33.51
N GLU A 268 -12.76 5.31 -34.19
CA GLU A 268 -12.17 6.59 -33.79
C GLU A 268 -13.21 7.72 -33.82
N LYS A 269 -14.00 7.78 -34.90
CA LYS A 269 -15.08 8.75 -35.07
C LYS A 269 -16.21 8.53 -34.06
N VAL A 270 -16.50 7.26 -33.74
CA VAL A 270 -17.46 6.87 -32.69
C VAL A 270 -17.02 7.44 -31.35
N VAL A 271 -15.77 7.23 -30.94
CA VAL A 271 -15.20 7.75 -29.68
C VAL A 271 -15.25 9.28 -29.64
N ARG A 272 -14.82 9.97 -30.70
CA ARG A 272 -14.87 11.45 -30.77
C ARG A 272 -16.30 12.01 -30.73
N THR A 273 -17.26 11.26 -31.29
CA THR A 273 -18.68 11.66 -31.25
C THR A 273 -19.28 11.41 -29.87
N ALA A 274 -18.94 10.28 -29.26
CA ALA A 274 -19.35 9.96 -27.90
C ALA A 274 -18.77 10.94 -26.88
N SER A 275 -17.50 11.34 -26.98
CA SER A 275 -16.88 12.37 -26.12
C SER A 275 -17.64 13.70 -26.18
N ARG A 276 -18.05 14.15 -27.37
CA ARG A 276 -18.85 15.38 -27.53
C ARG A 276 -20.26 15.24 -26.94
N LEU A 277 -20.89 14.08 -27.14
CA LEU A 277 -22.19 13.79 -26.54
C LEU A 277 -22.10 13.74 -25.01
N ALA A 278 -21.11 13.04 -24.47
CA ALA A 278 -20.84 12.92 -23.05
C ALA A 278 -20.57 14.29 -22.42
N SER A 279 -19.71 15.10 -23.03
CA SER A 279 -19.42 16.47 -22.56
C SER A 279 -20.66 17.37 -22.60
N GLY A 280 -21.49 17.26 -23.65
CA GLY A 280 -22.70 18.07 -23.79
C GLY A 280 -23.82 17.66 -22.83
N LEU A 281 -23.88 16.38 -22.47
CA LEU A 281 -24.84 15.82 -21.51
C LEU A 281 -24.30 15.82 -20.06
N ASN A 282 -23.04 16.23 -19.86
CA ASN A 282 -22.30 16.08 -18.61
C ASN A 282 -22.42 14.65 -18.05
N ALA A 283 -22.20 13.67 -18.92
CA ALA A 283 -22.46 12.26 -18.71
C ALA A 283 -21.17 11.46 -18.58
N ASP A 284 -21.16 10.49 -17.67
CA ASP A 284 -20.10 9.49 -17.62
C ASP A 284 -20.20 8.58 -18.85
N TRP A 285 -19.06 8.07 -19.31
CA TRP A 285 -19.04 7.25 -20.52
C TRP A 285 -17.98 6.15 -20.47
N LEU A 286 -18.39 4.96 -20.92
CA LEU A 286 -17.61 3.74 -20.90
C LEU A 286 -17.43 3.24 -22.34
N VAL A 287 -16.19 3.06 -22.78
CA VAL A 287 -15.84 2.50 -24.08
C VAL A 287 -15.53 1.02 -23.96
N VAL A 288 -16.21 0.21 -24.76
CA VAL A 288 -16.14 -1.25 -24.72
C VAL A 288 -15.86 -1.87 -26.07
N SER A 289 -14.97 -2.86 -26.07
CA SER A 289 -14.78 -3.81 -27.16
C SER A 289 -15.13 -5.21 -26.68
N VAL A 290 -15.86 -5.96 -27.51
CA VAL A 290 -16.21 -7.35 -27.23
C VAL A 290 -15.40 -8.27 -28.14
N GLU A 291 -14.57 -9.12 -27.56
CA GLU A 291 -13.74 -10.12 -28.22
C GLU A 291 -14.43 -11.49 -28.24
N ARG A 292 -14.26 -12.26 -29.32
CA ARG A 292 -14.74 -13.67 -29.35
C ARG A 292 -13.73 -14.57 -28.68
N ALA A 293 -14.19 -15.52 -27.87
CA ALA A 293 -13.33 -16.47 -27.16
C ALA A 293 -12.52 -17.39 -28.10
N ASP A 294 -12.99 -17.55 -29.35
CA ASP A 294 -12.50 -18.56 -30.30
C ASP A 294 -11.81 -17.96 -31.53
N GLY A 295 -11.59 -16.64 -31.57
CA GLY A 295 -11.02 -15.96 -32.74
C GLY A 295 -9.53 -16.25 -32.91
N GLU A 296 -9.16 -16.90 -34.02
CA GLU A 296 -7.79 -16.86 -34.55
C GLU A 296 -7.30 -15.41 -34.57
N ALA A 297 -6.07 -15.20 -34.10
CA ALA A 297 -5.40 -13.90 -33.98
C ALA A 297 -5.86 -12.91 -35.06
N GLU A 298 -6.74 -11.98 -34.68
CA GLU A 298 -7.04 -10.83 -35.52
C GLU A 298 -5.70 -10.18 -35.87
N SER A 299 -5.49 -9.84 -37.14
CA SER A 299 -4.19 -9.39 -37.65
C SER A 299 -3.58 -8.34 -36.73
N SER A 300 -2.27 -8.40 -36.44
CA SER A 300 -1.60 -7.48 -35.50
C SER A 300 -1.89 -5.99 -35.73
N GLY A 301 -2.22 -5.59 -36.98
CA GLY A 301 -2.65 -4.22 -37.29
C GLY A 301 -4.07 -3.86 -36.83
N ALA A 302 -5.00 -4.80 -36.82
CA ALA A 302 -6.38 -4.62 -36.34
C ALA A 302 -6.42 -4.41 -34.82
N MET A 303 -5.57 -5.14 -34.09
CA MET A 303 -5.44 -5.00 -32.64
C MET A 303 -4.76 -3.68 -32.26
N ARG A 304 -3.68 -3.29 -32.96
CA ARG A 304 -3.04 -1.97 -32.77
C ARG A 304 -4.02 -0.82 -32.95
N GLN A 305 -4.86 -0.88 -33.99
CA GLN A 305 -5.87 0.15 -34.23
C GLN A 305 -6.91 0.23 -33.10
N LEU A 306 -7.30 -0.92 -32.54
CA LEU A 306 -8.20 -0.97 -31.39
C LEU A 306 -7.54 -0.39 -30.14
N ASP A 307 -6.26 -0.71 -29.88
CA ASP A 307 -5.48 -0.17 -28.76
C ASP A 307 -5.32 1.36 -28.88
N GLU A 308 -5.02 1.88 -30.07
CA GLU A 308 -4.96 3.33 -30.35
C GLU A 308 -6.32 4.00 -30.07
N THR A 309 -7.42 3.34 -30.41
CA THR A 309 -8.77 3.86 -30.17
C THR A 309 -9.11 3.86 -28.67
N PHE A 310 -8.69 2.85 -27.91
CA PHE A 310 -8.82 2.85 -26.45
C PHE A 310 -7.99 3.96 -25.79
N ARG A 311 -6.75 4.16 -26.23
CA ARG A 311 -5.92 5.28 -25.74
C ARG A 311 -6.55 6.64 -26.03
N LEU A 312 -7.13 6.81 -27.23
CA LEU A 312 -7.87 8.04 -27.56
C LEU A 312 -9.07 8.24 -26.64
N ALA A 313 -9.79 7.17 -26.29
CA ALA A 313 -10.92 7.23 -25.37
C ALA A 313 -10.48 7.67 -23.96
N GLU A 314 -9.41 7.09 -23.42
CA GLU A 314 -8.84 7.47 -22.12
C GLU A 314 -8.38 8.93 -22.09
N GLN A 315 -7.70 9.40 -23.15
CA GLN A 315 -7.29 10.80 -23.29
C GLN A 315 -8.47 11.78 -23.31
N LEU A 316 -9.63 11.33 -23.77
CA LEU A 316 -10.88 12.11 -23.79
C LEU A 316 -11.71 11.95 -22.51
N GLY A 317 -11.21 11.21 -21.52
CA GLY A 317 -11.83 11.03 -20.21
C GLY A 317 -12.86 9.89 -20.13
N ALA A 318 -12.79 8.88 -21.00
CA ALA A 318 -13.65 7.70 -20.91
C ALA A 318 -13.04 6.61 -20.03
N GLU A 319 -13.88 5.85 -19.31
CA GLU A 319 -13.49 4.53 -18.80
C GLU A 319 -13.40 3.55 -19.98
N THR A 320 -12.45 2.61 -19.96
CA THR A 320 -12.27 1.62 -21.02
C THR A 320 -12.36 0.20 -20.48
N ARG A 321 -13.01 -0.71 -21.22
CA ARG A 321 -13.12 -2.12 -20.81
C ARG A 321 -13.16 -3.08 -22.00
N ARG A 322 -12.46 -4.21 -21.87
CA ARG A 322 -12.54 -5.33 -22.83
C ARG A 322 -13.34 -6.47 -22.23
N ILE A 323 -14.23 -7.03 -23.03
CA ILE A 323 -15.13 -8.10 -22.60
C ILE A 323 -14.98 -9.26 -23.57
N VAL A 324 -15.00 -10.49 -23.06
CA VAL A 324 -14.95 -11.69 -23.91
C VAL A 324 -16.35 -12.29 -23.95
N GLY A 325 -16.89 -12.50 -25.15
CA GLY A 325 -18.27 -12.94 -25.34
C GLY A 325 -18.51 -13.57 -26.70
N ASN A 326 -19.35 -14.61 -26.74
CA ASN A 326 -19.72 -15.29 -27.99
C ASN A 326 -20.96 -14.66 -28.66
N ASP A 327 -21.87 -14.07 -27.86
CA ASP A 327 -23.00 -13.26 -28.32
C ASP A 327 -22.76 -11.78 -27.95
N PHE A 328 -22.40 -10.98 -28.95
CA PHE A 328 -22.12 -9.56 -28.79
C PHE A 328 -23.32 -8.76 -28.30
N VAL A 329 -24.53 -9.09 -28.76
CA VAL A 329 -25.74 -8.32 -28.44
C VAL A 329 -26.12 -8.54 -26.99
N GLU A 330 -26.08 -9.80 -26.54
CA GLU A 330 -26.39 -10.15 -25.16
C GLU A 330 -25.39 -9.54 -24.18
N GLU A 331 -24.09 -9.64 -24.45
CA GLU A 331 -23.05 -9.09 -23.57
C GLU A 331 -23.10 -7.56 -23.50
N ILE A 332 -23.31 -6.87 -24.63
CA ILE A 332 -23.47 -5.40 -24.64
C ILE A 332 -24.70 -5.00 -23.82
N LEU A 333 -25.85 -5.66 -23.98
CA LEU A 333 -27.06 -5.33 -23.24
C LEU A 333 -26.99 -5.71 -21.76
N LYS A 334 -26.26 -6.78 -21.41
CA LYS A 334 -25.99 -7.18 -20.03
C LYS A 334 -25.10 -6.15 -19.35
N LEU A 335 -24.04 -5.69 -20.03
CA LEU A 335 -23.19 -4.64 -19.50
C LEU A 335 -23.95 -3.30 -19.40
N ALA A 336 -24.72 -2.92 -20.43
CA ALA A 336 -25.49 -1.68 -20.42
C ALA A 336 -26.45 -1.61 -19.22
N ARG A 337 -27.10 -2.73 -18.86
CA ARG A 337 -27.95 -2.81 -17.67
C ARG A 337 -27.16 -2.73 -16.36
N ARG A 338 -26.01 -3.43 -16.28
CA ARG A 338 -25.14 -3.41 -15.09
C ARG A 338 -24.56 -2.03 -14.80
N GLU A 339 -24.17 -1.31 -15.86
CA GLU A 339 -23.60 0.04 -15.75
C GLU A 339 -24.68 1.14 -15.81
N HIS A 340 -25.97 0.77 -15.82
CA HIS A 340 -27.10 1.69 -15.92
C HIS A 340 -27.00 2.69 -17.09
N ALA A 341 -26.48 2.23 -18.24
CA ALA A 341 -26.30 3.07 -19.42
C ALA A 341 -27.66 3.51 -19.99
N THR A 342 -27.84 4.82 -20.13
CA THR A 342 -29.03 5.43 -20.76
C THR A 342 -28.93 5.42 -22.28
N GLN A 343 -27.70 5.40 -22.82
CA GLN A 343 -27.43 5.48 -24.25
C GLN A 343 -26.32 4.51 -24.69
N ILE A 344 -26.47 3.90 -25.87
CA ILE A 344 -25.44 3.09 -26.53
C ILE A 344 -25.00 3.80 -27.81
N VAL A 345 -23.70 4.11 -27.93
CA VAL A 345 -23.11 4.70 -29.15
C VAL A 345 -22.39 3.61 -29.93
N ILE A 346 -22.75 3.41 -31.20
CA ILE A 346 -22.14 2.38 -32.06
C ILE A 346 -21.99 2.86 -33.51
N GLY A 347 -20.93 2.41 -34.17
CA GLY A 347 -20.70 2.65 -35.59
C GLY A 347 -21.63 1.84 -36.49
N ALA A 348 -22.21 2.48 -37.51
CA ALA A 348 -23.01 1.80 -38.54
C ALA A 348 -22.42 2.02 -39.94
N ARG A 349 -22.11 0.93 -40.65
CA ARG A 349 -21.65 0.96 -42.05
C ARG A 349 -22.81 0.75 -43.03
N ARG A 350 -22.85 1.54 -44.09
CA ARG A 350 -23.78 1.37 -45.22
C ARG A 350 -23.31 0.22 -46.12
N HIS A 351 -24.00 -0.92 -46.11
CA HIS A 351 -23.73 -2.01 -47.06
C HIS A 351 -24.38 -1.74 -48.44
N ARG A 352 -23.64 -1.98 -49.54
CA ARG A 352 -24.05 -1.67 -50.94
C ARG A 352 -24.74 -2.83 -51.72
N PHE A 353 -25.02 -4.01 -51.16
CA PHE A 353 -25.60 -5.15 -51.92
C PHE A 353 -26.58 -6.01 -51.07
N PRO A 354 -27.50 -6.80 -51.69
CA PRO A 354 -28.61 -7.43 -51.00
C PRO A 354 -28.18 -8.76 -50.34
N LEU A 355 -27.38 -8.67 -49.27
CA LEU A 355 -27.13 -9.78 -48.34
C LEU A 355 -28.09 -9.76 -47.12
N ARG A 356 -29.12 -8.90 -47.17
CA ARG A 356 -30.13 -8.70 -46.12
C ARG A 356 -30.97 -9.94 -45.79
N LEU A 357 -30.91 -11.02 -46.58
CA LEU A 357 -31.72 -12.22 -46.33
C LEU A 357 -31.14 -13.19 -45.29
N PHE A 358 -29.85 -13.13 -44.96
CA PHE A 358 -29.23 -14.16 -44.10
C PHE A 358 -28.48 -13.67 -42.85
N ARG A 359 -28.15 -12.37 -42.71
CA ARG A 359 -27.52 -11.84 -41.48
C ARG A 359 -28.00 -10.42 -41.14
N ARG A 360 -28.47 -10.22 -39.90
CA ARG A 360 -28.81 -8.89 -39.33
C ARG A 360 -27.53 -8.18 -38.89
N SER A 361 -27.47 -6.85 -39.01
CA SER A 361 -26.34 -6.07 -38.51
C SER A 361 -26.38 -5.95 -36.98
N LEU A 362 -25.22 -5.75 -36.34
CA LEU A 362 -25.12 -5.59 -34.88
C LEU A 362 -25.98 -4.42 -34.35
N PRO A 363 -25.99 -3.23 -35.00
CA PRO A 363 -26.90 -2.15 -34.63
C PRO A 363 -28.39 -2.51 -34.75
N ASP A 364 -28.80 -3.21 -35.81
CA ASP A 364 -30.19 -3.63 -35.99
C ASP A 364 -30.61 -4.66 -34.92
N ALA A 365 -29.69 -5.55 -34.55
CA ALA A 365 -29.93 -6.56 -33.52
C ALA A 365 -30.00 -5.95 -32.11
N LEU A 366 -29.18 -4.94 -31.81
CA LEU A 366 -29.27 -4.16 -30.58
C LEU A 366 -30.58 -3.36 -30.52
N ALA A 367 -30.95 -2.66 -31.60
CA ALA A 367 -32.19 -1.88 -31.66
C ALA A 367 -33.45 -2.72 -31.47
N ALA A 368 -33.44 -3.97 -31.93
CA ALA A 368 -34.56 -4.89 -31.74
C ALA A 368 -34.71 -5.40 -30.30
N ARG A 369 -33.67 -5.30 -29.45
CA ARG A 369 -33.63 -5.89 -28.10
C ARG A 369 -33.38 -4.87 -26.97
N ALA A 370 -32.94 -3.66 -27.29
CA ALA A 370 -32.72 -2.59 -26.32
C ALA A 370 -34.05 -1.96 -25.91
N ALA A 371 -34.63 -2.43 -24.81
CA ALA A 371 -35.79 -1.79 -24.19
C ALA A 371 -35.30 -0.69 -23.23
N GLY A 372 -35.67 0.58 -23.49
CA GLY A 372 -35.38 1.71 -22.59
C GLY A 372 -33.98 2.33 -22.68
N ILE A 373 -33.15 1.90 -23.63
CA ILE A 373 -31.79 2.44 -23.86
C ILE A 373 -31.74 3.07 -25.24
N ALA A 374 -31.38 4.35 -25.35
CA ALA A 374 -31.28 5.02 -26.65
C ALA A 374 -30.07 4.51 -27.43
N ILE A 375 -30.19 4.31 -28.74
CA ILE A 375 -29.06 3.88 -29.59
C ILE A 375 -28.67 5.00 -30.55
N HIS A 376 -27.43 5.46 -30.42
CA HIS A 376 -26.82 6.50 -31.24
C HIS A 376 -25.92 5.87 -32.30
N LEU A 377 -26.32 6.02 -33.56
CA LEU A 377 -25.61 5.45 -34.71
C LEU A 377 -24.68 6.49 -35.33
N VAL A 378 -23.38 6.23 -35.27
CA VAL A 378 -22.37 7.06 -35.94
C VAL A 378 -22.12 6.49 -37.33
N THR A 379 -22.40 7.28 -38.36
CA THR A 379 -22.22 6.89 -39.77
C THR A 379 -21.05 7.63 -40.40
N ASP A 380 -20.47 7.02 -41.44
CA ASP A 380 -19.44 7.70 -42.22
C ASP A 380 -20.09 8.64 -43.25
N GLY A 381 -19.55 9.86 -43.35
CA GLY A 381 -20.05 10.93 -44.22
C GLY A 381 -19.18 11.17 -45.46
N ASN A 382 -17.96 10.62 -45.47
CA ASN A 382 -17.10 10.62 -46.63
C ASN A 382 -17.03 9.20 -47.18
N GLU A 383 -17.13 9.05 -48.51
CA GLU A 383 -16.69 7.81 -49.15
C GLU A 383 -15.20 7.61 -48.80
N PRO A 384 -14.82 6.56 -48.07
CA PRO A 384 -13.42 6.27 -47.89
C PRO A 384 -12.88 5.87 -49.26
N ALA A 385 -11.89 6.60 -49.77
CA ALA A 385 -11.02 6.13 -50.83
C ALA A 385 -10.58 4.72 -50.44
N ALA A 386 -10.88 3.74 -51.28
CA ALA A 386 -10.61 2.35 -51.02
C ALA A 386 -9.11 2.18 -50.69
N SER A 387 -8.79 1.99 -49.42
CA SER A 387 -7.45 1.55 -49.03
C SER A 387 -7.20 0.23 -49.76
N PRO A 388 -6.05 0.05 -50.43
CA PRO A 388 -5.83 -1.10 -51.29
C PRO A 388 -5.90 -2.33 -50.41
N ARG A 389 -6.98 -3.10 -50.59
CA ARG A 389 -7.07 -4.45 -50.03
C ARG A 389 -5.86 -5.19 -50.55
N THR A 390 -4.87 -5.39 -49.67
CA THR A 390 -3.82 -6.37 -49.90
C THR A 390 -4.54 -7.66 -50.22
N ARG A 391 -4.45 -8.09 -51.49
CA ARG A 391 -4.93 -9.40 -51.90
C ARG A 391 -4.24 -10.39 -50.98
N ARG A 392 -4.98 -10.92 -49.99
CA ARG A 392 -4.61 -12.17 -49.32
C ARG A 392 -4.46 -13.17 -50.45
N ARG A 393 -3.22 -13.44 -50.86
CA ARG A 393 -2.89 -14.65 -51.60
C ARG A 393 -3.45 -15.77 -50.73
N SER A 394 -4.36 -16.57 -51.29
CA SER A 394 -4.82 -17.79 -50.68
C SER A 394 -3.63 -18.75 -50.61
N MET A 395 -2.79 -18.58 -49.60
CA MET A 395 -1.87 -19.62 -49.19
C MET A 395 -2.73 -20.66 -48.49
N LEU A 396 -2.83 -21.85 -49.09
CA LEU A 396 -3.36 -23.02 -48.41
C LEU A 396 -2.66 -23.14 -47.05
N PRO A 397 -3.35 -23.50 -45.96
CA PRO A 397 -2.76 -23.56 -44.62
C PRO A 397 -1.46 -24.38 -44.63
N GLU A 398 -0.39 -23.85 -44.02
CA GLU A 398 0.84 -24.61 -43.81
C GLU A 398 0.51 -25.94 -43.10
N GLY A 399 0.89 -27.05 -43.73
CA GLY A 399 0.59 -28.40 -43.21
C GLY A 399 -0.57 -29.14 -43.88
N TRP A 400 -1.32 -28.52 -44.80
CA TRP A 400 -2.38 -29.21 -45.56
C TRP A 400 -1.87 -30.47 -46.28
N GLY A 401 -0.70 -30.38 -46.94
CA GLY A 401 -0.08 -31.52 -47.61
C GLY A 401 0.33 -32.65 -46.66
N ARG A 402 0.79 -32.32 -45.44
CA ARG A 402 1.11 -33.34 -44.42
C ARG A 402 -0.15 -34.02 -43.90
N GLY A 403 -1.23 -33.28 -43.68
CA GLY A 403 -2.51 -33.83 -43.24
C GLY A 403 -3.13 -34.79 -44.28
N VAL A 404 -3.08 -34.41 -45.56
CA VAL A 404 -3.56 -35.29 -46.65
C VAL A 404 -2.67 -36.53 -46.80
N ALA A 405 -1.35 -36.42 -46.63
CA ALA A 405 -0.44 -37.56 -46.68
C ALA A 405 -0.69 -38.57 -45.55
N ILE A 406 -0.90 -38.10 -44.31
CA ILE A 406 -1.23 -38.95 -43.16
C ILE A 406 -2.59 -39.64 -43.36
N ALA A 407 -3.57 -38.91 -43.89
CA ALA A 407 -4.88 -39.45 -44.24
C ALA A 407 -4.79 -40.57 -45.30
N ALA A 408 -4.01 -40.36 -46.35
CA ALA A 408 -3.79 -41.37 -47.39
C ALA A 408 -3.04 -42.60 -46.85
N ALA A 409 -2.01 -42.40 -46.02
CA ALA A 409 -1.22 -43.49 -45.45
C ALA A 409 -2.05 -44.35 -44.48
N THR A 410 -2.86 -43.73 -43.62
CA THR A 410 -3.73 -44.45 -42.67
C THR A 410 -4.85 -45.21 -43.40
N ALA A 411 -5.46 -44.61 -44.43
CA ALA A 411 -6.45 -45.29 -45.25
C ALA A 411 -5.84 -46.46 -46.05
N ALA A 412 -4.66 -46.28 -46.64
CA ALA A 412 -3.96 -47.36 -47.36
C ALA A 412 -3.58 -48.52 -46.44
N ALA A 413 -3.09 -48.22 -45.22
CA ALA A 413 -2.81 -49.24 -44.21
C ALA A 413 -4.08 -50.01 -43.83
N ALA A 414 -5.22 -49.31 -43.69
CA ALA A 414 -6.50 -49.94 -43.43
C ALA A 414 -6.94 -50.88 -44.57
N THR A 415 -6.79 -50.44 -45.82
CA THR A 415 -7.10 -51.26 -47.00
C THR A 415 -6.23 -52.52 -47.06
N VAL A 416 -4.91 -52.41 -46.90
CA VAL A 416 -3.99 -53.55 -46.92
C VAL A 416 -4.32 -54.53 -45.79
N LEU A 417 -4.57 -54.03 -44.58
CA LEU A 417 -4.92 -54.87 -43.44
C LEU A 417 -6.27 -55.57 -43.64
N GLY A 418 -7.26 -54.87 -44.21
CA GLY A 418 -8.55 -55.46 -44.56
C GLY A 418 -8.42 -56.60 -45.55
N LEU A 419 -7.67 -56.40 -46.65
CA LEU A 419 -7.43 -57.43 -47.66
C LEU A 419 -6.68 -58.64 -47.10
N LEU A 420 -5.72 -58.42 -46.20
CA LEU A 420 -4.99 -59.50 -45.53
C LEU A 420 -5.92 -60.29 -44.62
N ILE A 421 -6.77 -59.62 -43.83
CA ILE A 421 -7.69 -60.26 -42.90
C ILE A 421 -8.72 -61.11 -43.65
N GLU A 422 -9.24 -60.62 -44.77
CA GLU A 422 -10.23 -61.33 -45.59
C GLU A 422 -9.72 -62.68 -46.11
N GLN A 423 -8.40 -62.84 -46.27
CA GLN A 423 -7.78 -64.13 -46.64
C GLN A 423 -7.86 -65.19 -45.54
N PHE A 424 -8.03 -64.78 -44.27
CA PHE A 424 -8.02 -65.68 -43.12
C PHE A 424 -9.38 -65.76 -42.41
N VAL A 425 -10.17 -64.68 -42.43
CA VAL A 425 -11.44 -64.56 -41.67
C VAL A 425 -12.45 -63.72 -42.46
N VAL A 426 -13.68 -64.20 -42.57
CA VAL A 426 -14.81 -63.41 -43.12
C VAL A 426 -15.30 -62.43 -42.05
N LEU A 427 -14.84 -61.17 -42.10
CA LEU A 427 -15.37 -60.10 -41.25
C LEU A 427 -16.64 -59.51 -41.85
N GLN A 428 -17.75 -59.59 -41.12
CA GLN A 428 -19.01 -58.95 -41.53
C GLN A 428 -18.95 -57.41 -41.56
N ASN A 429 -18.00 -56.78 -40.85
CA ASN A 429 -17.95 -55.31 -40.69
C ASN A 429 -16.53 -54.73 -40.84
N ILE A 430 -15.94 -54.84 -42.03
CA ILE A 430 -14.60 -54.28 -42.35
C ILE A 430 -14.58 -52.75 -42.26
N SER A 431 -15.74 -52.08 -42.37
CA SER A 431 -15.88 -50.62 -42.23
C SER A 431 -15.35 -50.05 -40.91
N LEU A 432 -15.38 -50.82 -39.81
CA LEU A 432 -14.83 -50.38 -38.52
C LEU A 432 -13.32 -50.11 -38.57
N LEU A 433 -12.58 -50.81 -39.44
CA LEU A 433 -11.15 -50.66 -39.60
C LEU A 433 -10.80 -49.33 -40.30
N PHE A 434 -11.65 -48.91 -41.24
CA PHE A 434 -11.58 -47.59 -41.86
C PHE A 434 -11.98 -46.47 -40.89
N LEU A 435 -12.95 -46.70 -40.00
CA LEU A 435 -13.28 -45.74 -38.94
C LEU A 435 -12.09 -45.51 -38.00
N LEU A 436 -11.34 -46.57 -37.68
CA LEU A 436 -10.10 -46.47 -36.89
C LEU A 436 -9.04 -45.63 -37.61
N ALA A 437 -8.85 -45.82 -38.92
CA ALA A 437 -7.92 -45.02 -39.72
C ALA A 437 -8.28 -43.53 -39.71
N VAL A 438 -9.57 -43.21 -39.85
CA VAL A 438 -10.07 -41.82 -39.73
C VAL A 438 -9.77 -41.25 -38.34
N LEU A 439 -9.98 -42.03 -37.27
CA LEU A 439 -9.70 -41.59 -35.91
C LEU A 439 -8.21 -41.31 -35.67
N VAL A 440 -7.33 -42.17 -36.18
CA VAL A 440 -5.87 -41.98 -36.12
C VAL A 440 -5.46 -40.72 -36.90
N SER A 441 -5.99 -40.53 -38.10
CA SER A 441 -5.72 -39.30 -38.87
C SER A 441 -6.19 -38.04 -38.12
N ALA A 442 -7.36 -38.11 -37.48
CA ALA A 442 -7.92 -37.00 -36.69
C ALA A 442 -7.04 -36.63 -35.48
N THR A 443 -6.47 -37.61 -34.77
CA THR A 443 -5.65 -37.35 -33.58
C THR A 443 -4.26 -36.79 -33.92
N TYR A 444 -3.66 -37.23 -35.03
CA TYR A 444 -2.32 -36.81 -35.42
C TYR A 444 -2.28 -35.55 -36.28
N ALA A 445 -3.27 -35.35 -37.16
CA ALA A 445 -3.23 -34.30 -38.18
C ALA A 445 -4.47 -33.39 -38.20
N GLY A 446 -5.40 -33.56 -37.25
CA GLY A 446 -6.52 -32.66 -37.01
C GLY A 446 -7.71 -32.84 -37.96
N TYR A 447 -8.65 -31.90 -37.89
CA TYR A 447 -9.96 -32.01 -38.53
C TYR A 447 -9.90 -32.16 -40.06
N VAL A 448 -9.03 -31.41 -40.74
CA VAL A 448 -8.91 -31.46 -42.21
C VAL A 448 -8.38 -32.82 -42.68
N ALA A 449 -7.45 -33.41 -41.93
CA ALA A 449 -6.93 -34.75 -42.20
C ALA A 449 -7.97 -35.85 -41.89
N ALA A 450 -8.84 -35.63 -40.90
CA ALA A 450 -9.96 -36.53 -40.62
C ALA A 450 -10.98 -36.56 -41.77
N ILE A 451 -11.34 -35.39 -42.32
CA ILE A 451 -12.23 -35.30 -43.49
C ILE A 451 -11.59 -35.97 -44.71
N ALA A 452 -10.32 -35.65 -44.99
CA ALA A 452 -9.59 -36.26 -46.10
C ALA A 452 -9.51 -37.79 -45.94
N ALA A 453 -9.22 -38.28 -44.73
CA ALA A 453 -9.15 -39.70 -44.43
C ALA A 453 -10.52 -40.36 -44.59
N ALA A 454 -11.61 -39.72 -44.16
CA ALA A 454 -12.96 -40.26 -44.32
C ALA A 454 -13.34 -40.41 -45.79
N LEU A 455 -13.05 -39.39 -46.63
CA LEU A 455 -13.31 -39.44 -48.06
C LEU A 455 -12.48 -40.52 -48.77
N ILE A 456 -11.17 -40.57 -48.50
CA ILE A 456 -10.28 -41.60 -49.07
C ILE A 456 -10.70 -42.99 -48.61
N SER A 457 -11.08 -43.14 -47.33
CA SER A 457 -11.50 -44.41 -46.75
C SER A 457 -12.82 -44.90 -47.33
N VAL A 458 -13.78 -44.01 -47.59
CA VAL A 458 -15.05 -44.34 -48.27
C VAL A 458 -14.79 -44.84 -49.69
N LEU A 459 -13.93 -44.15 -50.44
CA LEU A 459 -13.59 -44.55 -51.80
C LEU A 459 -12.85 -45.90 -51.83
N ALA A 460 -11.88 -46.09 -50.93
CA ALA A 460 -11.14 -47.34 -50.80
C ALA A 460 -12.02 -48.49 -50.33
N TYR A 461 -12.94 -48.23 -49.40
CA TYR A 461 -13.90 -49.23 -48.92
C TYR A 461 -14.85 -49.68 -50.03
N ASN A 462 -15.42 -48.74 -50.79
CA ASN A 462 -16.30 -49.06 -51.92
C ASN A 462 -15.57 -49.84 -53.02
N PHE A 463 -14.35 -49.44 -53.38
CA PHE A 463 -13.62 -50.09 -54.46
C PHE A 463 -13.14 -51.51 -54.11
N CYS A 464 -12.70 -51.74 -52.87
CA CYS A 464 -12.05 -53.00 -52.48
C CYS A 464 -12.98 -54.04 -51.86
N PHE A 465 -14.08 -53.63 -51.21
CA PHE A 465 -14.86 -54.53 -50.33
C PHE A 465 -16.38 -54.55 -50.59
N ILE A 466 -16.91 -53.72 -51.51
CA ILE A 466 -18.33 -53.72 -51.89
C ILE A 466 -18.47 -54.42 -53.25
N GLU A 467 -19.38 -55.40 -53.36
CA GLU A 467 -19.59 -56.13 -54.61
C GLU A 467 -20.42 -55.30 -55.62
N PRO A 468 -20.04 -55.24 -56.92
CA PRO A 468 -18.88 -55.88 -57.54
C PRO A 468 -17.57 -55.12 -57.26
N VAL A 469 -16.59 -55.82 -56.66
CA VAL A 469 -15.27 -55.28 -56.30
C VAL A 469 -14.49 -54.83 -57.52
N GLY A 470 -13.64 -53.80 -57.36
CA GLY A 470 -12.86 -53.20 -58.45
C GLY A 470 -13.64 -52.20 -59.30
N THR A 471 -14.84 -51.82 -58.89
CA THR A 471 -15.67 -50.77 -59.52
C THR A 471 -16.18 -49.78 -58.48
N PHE A 472 -16.48 -48.55 -58.88
CA PHE A 472 -17.12 -47.55 -58.00
C PHE A 472 -18.65 -47.60 -58.09
N THR A 473 -19.22 -48.78 -58.35
CA THR A 473 -20.67 -48.94 -58.48
C THR A 473 -21.26 -49.45 -57.18
N VAL A 474 -22.48 -49.02 -56.87
CA VAL A 474 -23.23 -49.50 -55.70
C VAL A 474 -24.45 -50.20 -56.23
N ALA A 475 -24.49 -51.53 -56.11
CA ALA A 475 -25.51 -52.36 -56.73
C ALA A 475 -26.79 -52.39 -55.89
N GLU A 476 -26.66 -52.32 -54.55
CA GLU A 476 -27.80 -52.44 -53.65
C GLU A 476 -28.12 -51.15 -52.89
N PRO A 477 -29.41 -50.77 -52.75
CA PRO A 477 -29.81 -49.54 -52.05
C PRO A 477 -29.33 -49.45 -50.59
N HIS A 478 -29.15 -50.61 -49.93
CA HIS A 478 -28.72 -50.66 -48.53
C HIS A 478 -27.22 -50.33 -48.35
N GLU A 479 -26.40 -50.54 -49.38
CA GLU A 479 -24.96 -50.23 -49.37
C GLU A 479 -24.73 -48.71 -49.47
N VAL A 480 -25.55 -48.00 -50.25
CA VAL A 480 -25.56 -46.52 -50.28
C VAL A 480 -25.86 -45.96 -48.90
N PHE A 481 -26.84 -46.56 -48.21
CA PHE A 481 -27.21 -46.18 -46.85
C PHE A 481 -26.08 -46.46 -45.86
N ALA A 482 -25.43 -47.63 -45.93
CA ALA A 482 -24.29 -47.97 -45.08
C ALA A 482 -23.10 -47.02 -45.27
N LEU A 483 -22.80 -46.63 -46.50
CA LEU A 483 -21.72 -45.71 -46.84
C LEU A 483 -22.01 -44.28 -46.33
N PHE A 484 -23.27 -43.84 -46.39
CA PHE A 484 -23.70 -42.58 -45.80
C PHE A 484 -23.62 -42.58 -44.27
N VAL A 485 -24.12 -43.64 -43.62
CA VAL A 485 -24.04 -43.80 -42.16
C VAL A 485 -22.59 -43.87 -41.70
N PHE A 486 -21.73 -44.59 -42.42
CA PHE A 486 -20.29 -44.65 -42.15
C PHE A 486 -19.62 -43.27 -42.28
N LEU A 487 -19.89 -42.53 -43.36
CA LEU A 487 -19.35 -41.19 -43.56
C LEU A 487 -19.81 -40.24 -42.43
N ALA A 488 -21.08 -40.31 -42.04
CA ALA A 488 -21.61 -39.52 -40.93
C ALA A 488 -20.94 -39.88 -39.60
N ALA A 489 -20.80 -41.18 -39.29
CA ALA A 489 -20.13 -41.67 -38.10
C ALA A 489 -18.64 -41.28 -38.06
N ALA A 490 -17.94 -41.41 -39.19
CA ALA A 490 -16.54 -41.03 -39.34
C ALA A 490 -16.33 -39.51 -39.16
N MET A 491 -17.20 -38.68 -39.72
CA MET A 491 -17.14 -37.22 -39.53
C MET A 491 -17.46 -36.81 -38.08
N LEU A 492 -18.44 -37.44 -37.45
CA LEU A 492 -18.78 -37.17 -36.04
C LEU A 492 -17.64 -37.59 -35.11
N ALA A 493 -17.10 -38.80 -35.29
CA ALA A 493 -15.99 -39.32 -34.50
C ALA A 493 -14.70 -38.50 -34.72
N GLY A 494 -14.36 -38.19 -35.97
CA GLY A 494 -13.22 -37.35 -36.32
C GLY A 494 -13.35 -35.91 -35.81
N GLY A 495 -14.56 -35.34 -35.88
CA GLY A 495 -14.86 -34.00 -35.36
C GLY A 495 -14.74 -33.92 -33.83
N LEU A 496 -15.27 -34.91 -33.11
CA LEU A 496 -15.13 -35.03 -31.66
C LEU A 496 -13.67 -35.24 -31.25
N ALA A 497 -12.95 -36.15 -31.92
CA ALA A 497 -11.54 -36.43 -31.64
C ALA A 497 -10.65 -35.20 -31.86
N SER A 498 -10.84 -34.46 -32.95
CA SER A 498 -10.11 -33.23 -33.20
C SER A 498 -10.44 -32.14 -32.18
N ARG A 499 -11.71 -32.01 -31.77
CA ARG A 499 -12.13 -31.01 -30.78
C ARG A 499 -11.54 -31.32 -29.40
N VAL A 500 -11.58 -32.59 -28.96
CA VAL A 500 -10.99 -33.04 -27.70
C VAL A 500 -9.46 -32.84 -27.73
N GLY A 501 -8.81 -33.14 -28.86
CA GLY A 501 -7.37 -32.93 -29.03
C GLY A 501 -6.96 -31.46 -28.91
N GLU A 502 -7.67 -30.54 -29.57
CA GLU A 502 -7.39 -29.10 -29.49
C GLU A 502 -7.71 -28.53 -28.09
N GLN A 503 -8.78 -29.00 -27.45
CA GLN A 503 -9.07 -28.65 -26.06
C GLN A 503 -7.97 -29.13 -25.10
N ALA A 504 -7.43 -30.34 -25.29
CA ALA A 504 -6.34 -30.86 -24.47
C ALA A 504 -5.03 -30.06 -24.67
N LYS A 505 -4.69 -29.67 -25.91
CA LYS A 505 -3.52 -28.84 -26.20
C LYS A 505 -3.62 -27.46 -25.57
N THR A 506 -4.77 -26.80 -25.73
CA THR A 506 -5.02 -25.47 -25.15
C THR A 506 -5.03 -25.53 -23.61
N ALA A 507 -5.65 -26.55 -23.01
CA ALA A 507 -5.62 -26.79 -21.57
C ALA A 507 -4.18 -27.00 -21.05
N ARG A 508 -3.34 -27.78 -21.75
CA ARG A 508 -1.92 -27.97 -21.38
C ARG A 508 -1.13 -26.67 -21.45
N ARG A 509 -1.32 -25.85 -22.49
CA ARG A 509 -0.66 -24.54 -22.60
C ARG A 509 -1.08 -23.60 -21.47
N ARG A 510 -2.37 -23.56 -21.14
CA ARG A 510 -2.88 -22.79 -20.00
C ARG A 510 -2.29 -23.26 -18.68
N ALA A 511 -2.29 -24.58 -18.43
CA ALA A 511 -1.72 -25.15 -17.22
C ALA A 511 -0.23 -24.81 -17.05
N ALA A 512 0.56 -24.89 -18.13
CA ALA A 512 1.97 -24.53 -18.11
C ALA A 512 2.19 -23.03 -17.80
N ALA A 513 1.38 -22.13 -18.39
CA ALA A 513 1.45 -20.70 -18.13
C ALA A 513 1.07 -20.36 -16.67
N THR A 514 0.00 -20.97 -16.14
CA THR A 514 -0.42 -20.80 -14.75
C THR A 514 0.64 -21.33 -13.78
N GLN A 515 1.25 -22.48 -14.06
CA GLN A 515 2.31 -23.05 -13.24
C GLN A 515 3.54 -22.13 -13.20
N ALA A 516 3.96 -21.58 -14.35
CA ALA A 516 5.09 -20.66 -14.41
C ALA A 516 4.84 -19.37 -13.59
N LEU A 517 3.62 -18.81 -13.65
CA LEU A 517 3.24 -17.66 -12.83
C LEU A 517 3.20 -18.00 -11.33
N TYR A 518 2.70 -19.19 -10.97
CA TYR A 518 2.70 -19.66 -9.58
C TYR A 518 4.12 -19.83 -9.03
N ASP A 519 5.01 -20.47 -9.80
CA ASP A 519 6.40 -20.67 -9.40
C ASP A 519 7.14 -19.33 -9.26
N PHE A 520 6.84 -18.35 -10.12
CA PHE A 520 7.36 -16.99 -10.01
C PHE A 520 6.86 -16.27 -8.74
N SER A 521 5.55 -16.26 -8.50
CA SER A 521 4.96 -15.65 -7.30
C SER A 521 5.50 -16.28 -6.00
N ARG A 522 5.72 -17.60 -6.00
CA ARG A 522 6.35 -18.31 -4.88
C ARG A 522 7.79 -17.90 -4.64
N LYS A 523 8.60 -17.73 -5.70
CA LYS A 523 9.98 -17.21 -5.60
C LYS A 523 9.99 -15.81 -4.99
N LEU A 524 9.12 -14.92 -5.46
CA LEU A 524 8.98 -13.56 -4.94
C LEU A 524 8.52 -13.51 -3.48
N SER A 525 7.75 -14.51 -3.04
CA SER A 525 7.27 -14.58 -1.65
C SER A 525 8.37 -14.98 -0.66
N GLY A 526 9.42 -15.68 -1.10
CA GLY A 526 10.54 -16.11 -0.25
C GLY A 526 11.68 -15.11 -0.11
N THR A 527 11.68 -14.04 -0.90
CA THR A 527 12.74 -13.02 -0.92
C THR A 527 12.37 -11.83 -0.03
N ALA A 528 13.22 -11.52 0.95
CA ALA A 528 13.06 -10.35 1.82
C ALA A 528 13.65 -9.06 1.21
N ASN A 529 14.65 -9.19 0.33
CA ASN A 529 15.35 -8.06 -0.24
C ASN A 529 14.75 -7.64 -1.58
N ALA A 530 14.68 -6.33 -1.81
CA ALA A 530 14.21 -5.77 -3.08
C ALA A 530 15.11 -6.23 -4.24
N GLU A 531 16.43 -6.26 -4.09
CA GLU A 531 17.38 -6.67 -5.14
C GLU A 531 17.12 -8.09 -5.67
N ASP A 532 16.85 -9.05 -4.78
CA ASP A 532 16.54 -10.43 -5.15
C ASP A 532 15.24 -10.53 -5.96
N VAL A 533 14.23 -9.73 -5.58
CA VAL A 533 12.96 -9.60 -6.30
C VAL A 533 13.19 -9.07 -7.71
N LEU A 534 14.01 -8.02 -7.85
CA LEU A 534 14.32 -7.44 -9.16
C LEU A 534 15.04 -8.44 -10.05
N TRP A 535 15.99 -9.19 -9.50
CA TRP A 535 16.74 -10.14 -10.30
C TRP A 535 15.89 -11.31 -10.78
N ALA A 536 15.02 -11.82 -9.90
CA ALA A 536 14.03 -12.83 -10.27
C ALA A 536 13.08 -12.32 -11.38
N ALA A 537 12.64 -11.06 -11.29
CA ALA A 537 11.75 -10.44 -12.27
C ALA A 537 12.41 -10.34 -13.66
N VAL A 538 13.60 -9.76 -13.74
CA VAL A 538 14.34 -9.59 -15.01
C VAL A 538 14.62 -10.96 -15.64
N THR A 539 15.02 -11.97 -14.85
CA THR A 539 15.24 -13.34 -15.34
C THR A 539 13.96 -13.98 -15.89
N GLN A 540 12.83 -13.82 -15.19
CA GLN A 540 11.55 -14.39 -15.63
C GLN A 540 11.04 -13.70 -16.91
N ILE A 541 11.26 -12.40 -17.03
CA ILE A 541 10.86 -11.64 -18.22
C ILE A 541 11.75 -12.03 -19.41
N GLN A 542 13.06 -12.22 -19.20
CA GLN A 542 13.91 -12.75 -20.25
C GLN A 542 13.47 -14.15 -20.70
N ALA A 543 13.08 -15.03 -19.78
CA ALA A 543 12.58 -16.36 -20.15
C ALA A 543 11.29 -16.30 -20.98
N THR A 544 10.50 -15.24 -20.81
CA THR A 544 9.22 -15.03 -21.49
C THR A 544 9.38 -14.31 -22.82
N LEU A 545 10.07 -13.18 -22.85
CA LEU A 545 10.21 -12.29 -24.01
C LEU A 545 11.45 -12.60 -24.87
N ARG A 546 12.49 -13.23 -24.29
CA ARG A 546 13.81 -13.39 -24.91
C ARG A 546 14.45 -12.10 -25.42
N ARG A 547 14.12 -10.97 -24.78
CA ARG A 547 14.60 -9.62 -25.12
C ARG A 547 15.43 -9.04 -23.98
N ASN A 548 16.23 -8.03 -24.30
CA ASN A 548 16.95 -7.28 -23.28
C ASN A 548 15.95 -6.53 -22.40
N SER A 549 16.21 -6.54 -21.10
CA SER A 549 15.33 -5.98 -20.08
C SER A 549 16.12 -5.23 -19.03
N ALA A 550 15.55 -4.17 -18.49
CA ALA A 550 16.14 -3.31 -17.48
C ALA A 550 15.07 -2.95 -16.45
N LEU A 551 15.44 -2.90 -15.17
CA LEU A 551 14.54 -2.54 -14.09
C LEU A 551 15.21 -1.46 -13.24
N LEU A 552 14.50 -0.34 -13.11
CA LEU A 552 14.95 0.85 -12.41
C LEU A 552 14.07 1.10 -11.18
N LEU A 553 14.69 1.48 -10.07
CA LEU A 553 14.01 1.93 -8.85
C LEU A 553 14.33 3.40 -8.56
N PRO A 554 13.44 4.10 -7.83
CA PRO A 554 13.72 5.48 -7.41
C PRO A 554 14.78 5.52 -6.31
N GLU A 555 15.81 6.35 -6.50
CA GLU A 555 16.85 6.64 -5.51
C GLU A 555 17.15 8.16 -5.54
N GLY A 556 16.99 8.85 -4.41
CA GLY A 556 17.36 10.27 -4.30
C GLY A 556 16.57 11.24 -5.21
N GLY A 557 15.37 10.86 -5.66
CA GLY A 557 14.54 11.67 -6.57
C GLY A 557 14.83 11.45 -8.06
N ASP A 558 15.69 10.48 -8.40
CA ASP A 558 15.94 10.02 -9.78
C ASP A 558 15.68 8.51 -9.90
N VAL A 559 15.69 7.97 -11.12
CA VAL A 559 15.60 6.53 -11.37
C VAL A 559 16.98 5.94 -11.65
N ARG A 560 17.34 4.90 -10.90
CA ARG A 560 18.61 4.19 -11.08
C ARG A 560 18.39 2.77 -11.56
N LEU A 561 19.21 2.32 -12.50
CA LEU A 561 19.24 0.93 -12.94
C LEU A 561 19.70 0.02 -11.80
N MET A 562 18.84 -0.92 -11.41
CA MET A 562 19.11 -1.85 -10.31
C MET A 562 19.35 -3.28 -10.79
N ALA A 563 18.66 -3.70 -11.85
CA ALA A 563 18.82 -5.02 -12.45
C ALA A 563 18.61 -4.94 -13.96
N ALA A 564 19.39 -5.70 -14.72
CA ALA A 564 19.24 -5.80 -16.17
C ALA A 564 19.63 -7.17 -16.68
N TRP A 565 19.07 -7.55 -17.83
CA TRP A 565 19.46 -8.73 -18.58
C TRP A 565 19.60 -8.35 -20.05
N PRO A 566 20.74 -8.62 -20.70
CA PRO A 566 21.99 -9.12 -20.11
C PRO A 566 22.54 -8.23 -18.97
N PRO A 567 23.28 -8.78 -17.98
CA PRO A 567 23.78 -8.02 -16.83
C PRO A 567 24.66 -6.80 -17.19
N ASP A 568 25.28 -6.82 -18.37
CA ASP A 568 26.11 -5.79 -18.98
C ASP A 568 25.31 -4.74 -19.77
N THR A 569 23.97 -4.74 -19.65
CA THR A 569 23.13 -3.72 -20.31
C THR A 569 23.35 -2.35 -19.68
N GLU A 570 23.92 -1.43 -20.46
CA GLU A 570 24.01 -0.02 -20.12
C GLU A 570 22.87 0.77 -20.78
N LEU A 571 22.24 1.67 -20.02
CA LEU A 571 21.20 2.56 -20.53
C LEU A 571 21.80 3.88 -20.98
N GLY A 572 21.49 4.30 -22.20
CA GLY A 572 21.90 5.60 -22.73
C GLY A 572 21.10 6.75 -22.12
N LEU A 573 21.55 7.98 -22.39
CA LEU A 573 20.93 9.19 -21.85
C LEU A 573 19.44 9.34 -22.25
N THR A 574 19.10 8.95 -23.49
CA THR A 574 17.70 8.90 -23.98
C THR A 574 16.85 7.85 -23.26
N ASP A 575 17.45 6.73 -22.86
CA ASP A 575 16.78 5.64 -22.17
C ASP A 575 16.48 6.04 -20.73
N THR A 576 17.46 6.65 -20.05
CA THR A 576 17.26 7.20 -18.70
C THR A 576 16.19 8.28 -18.68
N MET A 577 16.14 9.17 -19.69
CA MET A 577 15.06 10.17 -19.80
C MET A 577 13.68 9.53 -20.02
N ALA A 578 13.59 8.50 -20.85
CA ALA A 578 12.34 7.77 -21.06
C ALA A 578 11.90 7.02 -19.79
N ALA A 579 12.83 6.39 -19.09
CA ALA A 579 12.56 5.75 -17.80
C ALA A 579 12.09 6.77 -16.75
N ARG A 580 12.74 7.93 -16.64
CA ARG A 580 12.34 9.00 -15.72
C ARG A 580 10.94 9.54 -16.05
N TRP A 581 10.65 9.77 -17.33
CA TRP A 581 9.31 10.18 -17.75
C TRP A 581 8.25 9.16 -17.33
N ALA A 582 8.52 7.87 -17.58
CA ALA A 582 7.59 6.81 -17.22
C ALA A 582 7.34 6.74 -15.71
N PHE A 583 8.36 6.99 -14.90
CA PHE A 583 8.24 7.08 -13.44
C PHE A 583 7.39 8.28 -12.99
N GLU A 584 7.72 9.48 -13.47
CA GLU A 584 7.10 10.74 -13.01
C GLU A 584 5.66 10.91 -13.52
N LYS A 585 5.39 10.53 -14.77
CA LYS A 585 4.08 10.71 -15.42
C LYS A 585 3.17 9.49 -15.31
N LYS A 586 3.67 8.36 -14.79
CA LYS A 586 2.93 7.10 -14.66
C LYS A 586 2.38 6.59 -15.99
N GLU A 587 3.12 6.83 -17.08
CA GLU A 587 2.74 6.48 -18.45
C GLU A 587 3.88 5.72 -19.15
N ALA A 588 3.58 4.93 -20.18
CA ALA A 588 4.62 4.29 -20.96
C ALA A 588 5.40 5.32 -21.81
N ALA A 589 6.73 5.15 -21.91
CA ALA A 589 7.61 6.01 -22.70
C ALA A 589 8.66 5.18 -23.46
N GLY A 590 9.29 5.77 -24.47
CA GLY A 590 10.31 5.09 -25.28
C GLY A 590 9.75 4.49 -26.58
N ASN A 591 10.44 3.50 -27.14
CA ASN A 591 10.11 2.90 -28.44
C ASN A 591 8.66 2.40 -28.50
N GLY A 592 7.97 2.64 -29.60
CA GLY A 592 6.58 2.23 -29.79
C GLY A 592 5.56 3.01 -28.95
N THR A 593 5.95 4.14 -28.34
CA THR A 593 5.06 5.08 -27.63
C THR A 593 5.08 6.46 -28.29
N GLY A 594 4.12 7.33 -27.93
CA GLY A 594 4.08 8.71 -28.42
C GLY A 594 5.11 9.64 -27.77
N THR A 595 5.82 9.17 -26.73
CA THR A 595 6.68 9.99 -25.88
C THR A 595 8.09 9.44 -25.86
N LEU A 596 9.07 10.25 -26.26
CA LEU A 596 10.49 9.86 -26.39
C LEU A 596 10.71 8.60 -27.27
N PRO A 597 10.13 8.52 -28.48
CA PRO A 597 10.17 7.31 -29.33
C PRO A 597 11.58 6.92 -29.81
N ASN A 598 12.55 7.81 -29.68
CA ASN A 598 13.93 7.60 -30.12
C ASN A 598 14.75 6.70 -29.17
N SER A 599 14.24 6.40 -27.97
CA SER A 599 14.84 5.38 -27.10
C SER A 599 14.60 4.00 -27.71
N PRO A 600 15.61 3.12 -27.85
CA PRO A 600 15.40 1.74 -28.31
C PRO A 600 14.59 0.88 -27.32
N PHE A 601 14.56 1.25 -26.04
CA PHE A 601 13.75 0.59 -25.01
C PHE A 601 12.35 1.16 -24.95
N GLN A 602 11.37 0.33 -24.61
CA GLN A 602 10.06 0.75 -24.12
C GLN A 602 10.03 0.60 -22.60
N PHE A 603 9.75 1.70 -21.89
CA PHE A 603 9.63 1.77 -20.43
C PHE A 603 8.17 1.81 -20.00
N ARG A 604 7.84 1.02 -18.97
CA ARG A 604 6.50 0.92 -18.37
C ARG A 604 6.62 1.05 -16.84
N PRO A 605 5.75 1.83 -16.19
CA PRO A 605 5.77 1.98 -14.74
C PRO A 605 5.31 0.69 -14.04
N LEU A 606 5.94 0.36 -12.92
CA LEU A 606 5.52 -0.71 -12.02
C LEU A 606 4.58 -0.11 -10.98
N MET A 607 3.29 -0.42 -11.09
CA MET A 607 2.21 0.17 -10.29
C MET A 607 1.90 -0.70 -9.08
N SER A 608 2.01 -0.13 -7.87
CA SER A 608 1.49 -0.72 -6.63
C SER A 608 0.31 0.11 -6.10
N PRO A 609 -0.45 -0.39 -5.11
CA PRO A 609 -1.47 0.39 -4.42
C PRO A 609 -0.95 1.71 -3.81
N HIS A 610 0.34 1.78 -3.50
CA HIS A 610 0.99 2.96 -2.89
C HIS A 610 1.64 3.89 -3.94
N GLY A 611 1.56 3.56 -5.23
CA GLY A 611 2.05 4.39 -6.33
C GLY A 611 3.03 3.66 -7.25
N VAL A 612 3.84 4.43 -7.98
CA VAL A 612 4.88 3.86 -8.85
C VAL A 612 6.07 3.47 -7.98
N VAL A 613 6.37 2.17 -7.94
CA VAL A 613 7.51 1.66 -7.15
C VAL A 613 8.79 1.56 -7.96
N GLY A 614 8.70 1.59 -9.29
CA GLY A 614 9.83 1.51 -10.19
C GLY A 614 9.39 1.55 -11.64
N VAL A 615 10.35 1.38 -12.55
CA VAL A 615 10.10 1.35 -14.00
C VAL A 615 10.79 0.15 -14.60
N PHE A 616 10.08 -0.53 -15.48
CA PHE A 616 10.63 -1.64 -16.24
C PHE A 616 10.79 -1.24 -17.71
N GLY A 617 11.98 -1.47 -18.27
CA GLY A 617 12.30 -1.29 -19.67
C GLY A 617 12.54 -2.62 -20.37
N PHE A 618 12.07 -2.76 -21.61
CA PHE A 618 12.51 -3.84 -22.49
C PHE A 618 12.82 -3.32 -23.89
N LEU A 619 13.78 -3.96 -24.55
CA LEU A 619 14.19 -3.59 -25.90
C LEU A 619 13.07 -3.91 -26.89
N GLN A 620 12.69 -2.95 -27.72
CA GLN A 620 11.77 -3.21 -28.83
C GLN A 620 12.52 -3.76 -30.05
N GLU A 621 11.89 -4.72 -30.72
CA GLU A 621 12.34 -5.29 -31.99
C GLU A 621 11.28 -5.01 -33.06
N ASP A 622 11.60 -5.25 -34.34
CA ASP A 622 10.67 -4.99 -35.46
C ASP A 622 9.37 -5.81 -35.38
N THR A 623 9.37 -6.90 -34.60
CA THR A 623 8.20 -7.72 -34.31
C THR A 623 7.47 -7.21 -33.06
N PRO A 624 6.16 -6.88 -33.14
CA PRO A 624 5.38 -6.57 -31.94
C PRO A 624 5.24 -7.80 -31.03
N LEU A 625 5.02 -7.55 -29.75
CA LEU A 625 4.67 -8.59 -28.78
C LEU A 625 3.34 -9.25 -29.16
N GLU A 626 3.25 -10.57 -28.95
CA GLU A 626 1.99 -11.30 -29.06
C GLU A 626 1.09 -10.99 -27.85
N ILE A 627 -0.24 -11.12 -28.03
CA ILE A 627 -1.23 -10.88 -26.96
C ILE A 627 -0.93 -11.70 -25.69
N ASN A 628 -0.47 -12.95 -25.86
CA ASN A 628 -0.14 -13.81 -24.72
C ASN A 628 1.12 -13.33 -23.99
N GLU A 629 2.11 -12.79 -24.71
CA GLU A 629 3.32 -12.22 -24.13
C GLU A 629 2.99 -10.93 -23.38
N GLU A 630 2.13 -10.08 -23.93
CA GLU A 630 1.70 -8.83 -23.29
C GLU A 630 0.89 -9.09 -22.00
N ARG A 631 0.01 -10.09 -22.00
CA ARG A 631 -0.71 -10.53 -20.79
C ARG A 631 0.24 -11.12 -19.74
N ALA A 632 1.20 -11.96 -20.16
CA ALA A 632 2.19 -12.51 -19.25
C ALA A 632 3.07 -11.41 -18.64
N LEU A 633 3.48 -10.44 -19.45
CA LEU A 633 4.30 -9.31 -19.01
C LEU A 633 3.56 -8.44 -17.98
N SER A 634 2.29 -8.14 -18.25
CA SER A 634 1.45 -7.36 -17.31
C SER A 634 1.32 -8.09 -15.96
N ALA A 635 1.07 -9.41 -15.99
CA ALA A 635 0.99 -10.20 -14.78
C ALA A 635 2.33 -10.25 -14.01
N ILE A 636 3.46 -10.33 -14.71
CA ILE A 636 4.79 -10.27 -14.09
C ILE A 636 5.02 -8.89 -13.45
N PHE A 637 4.69 -7.80 -14.14
CA PHE A 637 4.82 -6.45 -13.60
C PHE A 637 4.01 -6.23 -12.33
N ASP A 638 2.76 -6.66 -12.31
CA ASP A 638 1.91 -6.51 -11.13
C ASP A 638 2.50 -7.28 -9.93
N GLN A 639 2.95 -8.52 -10.15
CA GLN A 639 3.58 -9.33 -9.10
C GLN A 639 4.90 -8.72 -8.63
N THR A 640 5.72 -8.21 -9.55
CA THR A 640 6.98 -7.53 -9.22
C THR A 640 6.73 -6.23 -8.46
N ALA A 641 5.76 -5.43 -8.88
CA ALA A 641 5.41 -4.17 -8.21
C ALA A 641 4.99 -4.41 -6.76
N ILE A 642 4.10 -5.39 -6.52
CA ILE A 642 3.67 -5.78 -5.17
C ILE A 642 4.86 -6.27 -4.33
N ALA A 643 5.73 -7.11 -4.90
CA ALA A 643 6.86 -7.67 -4.17
C ALA A 643 7.91 -6.60 -3.80
N VAL A 644 8.21 -5.67 -4.71
CA VAL A 644 9.11 -4.52 -4.46
C VAL A 644 8.52 -3.61 -3.39
N ASP A 645 7.23 -3.27 -3.49
CA ASP A 645 6.54 -2.44 -2.50
C ASP A 645 6.59 -3.06 -1.11
N ARG A 646 6.31 -4.37 -1.01
CA ARG A 646 6.39 -5.11 0.24
C ARG A 646 7.81 -5.10 0.82
N ALA A 647 8.83 -5.34 0.00
CA ALA A 647 10.23 -5.33 0.46
C ALA A 647 10.63 -3.93 0.97
N ARG A 648 10.19 -2.87 0.29
CA ARG A 648 10.42 -1.48 0.71
C ARG A 648 9.72 -1.17 2.04
N LEU A 649 8.42 -1.45 2.15
CA LEU A 649 7.64 -1.21 3.37
C LEU A 649 8.20 -2.02 4.56
N SER A 650 8.61 -3.26 4.34
CA SER A 650 9.24 -4.08 5.38
C SER A 650 10.54 -3.47 5.88
N ARG A 651 11.35 -2.86 4.98
CA ARG A 651 12.58 -2.17 5.37
C ARG A 651 12.28 -0.90 6.16
N GLU A 652 11.31 -0.10 5.73
CA GLU A 652 10.87 1.11 6.44
C GLU A 652 10.38 0.77 7.87
N ILE A 653 9.63 -0.33 8.04
CA ILE A 653 9.18 -0.80 9.36
C ILE A 653 10.38 -1.18 10.25
N LEU A 654 11.37 -1.90 9.72
CA LEU A 654 12.56 -2.28 10.46
C LEU A 654 13.38 -1.05 10.90
N ASP A 655 13.53 -0.06 10.00
CA ASP A 655 14.25 1.17 10.30
C ASP A 655 13.53 2.00 11.38
N GLN A 656 12.19 2.11 11.31
CA GLN A 656 11.40 2.78 12.34
C GLN A 656 11.45 2.06 13.70
N ALA A 657 11.41 0.73 13.70
CA ALA A 657 11.54 -0.06 14.93
C ALA A 657 12.89 0.19 15.61
N ALA A 658 13.98 0.21 14.83
CA ALA A 658 15.31 0.52 15.33
C ALA A 658 15.41 1.95 15.90
N GLN A 659 14.78 2.94 15.26
CA GLN A 659 14.73 4.32 15.76
C GLN A 659 13.97 4.42 17.09
N LEU A 660 12.78 3.82 17.17
CA LEU A 660 11.96 3.82 18.39
C LEU A 660 12.66 3.12 19.56
N GLU A 661 13.40 2.05 19.29
CA GLU A 661 14.20 1.36 20.31
C GLU A 661 15.35 2.25 20.83
N GLY A 662 16.01 2.98 19.92
CA GLY A 662 17.00 4.00 20.27
C GLY A 662 16.44 5.13 21.13
N GLU A 663 15.26 5.66 20.80
CA GLU A 663 14.59 6.72 21.58
C GLU A 663 14.19 6.23 22.98
N LYS A 664 13.62 5.02 23.08
CA LYS A 664 13.26 4.41 24.38
C LYS A 664 14.48 4.22 25.27
N PHE A 665 15.60 3.77 24.68
CA PHE A 665 16.86 3.63 25.38
C PHE A 665 17.34 5.00 25.92
N LEU A 666 17.37 6.04 25.08
CA LEU A 666 17.76 7.39 25.49
C LEU A 666 16.85 7.95 26.60
N ALA A 667 15.53 7.74 26.50
CA ALA A 667 14.59 8.18 27.53
C ALA A 667 14.82 7.49 28.88
N ALA A 668 15.08 6.16 28.87
CA ALA A 668 15.43 5.41 30.07
C ALA A 668 16.74 5.90 30.70
N LEU A 669 17.73 6.24 29.87
CA LEU A 669 18.99 6.83 30.33
C LEU A 669 18.79 8.18 31.02
N LEU A 670 18.06 9.10 30.41
CA LEU A 670 17.81 10.44 30.95
C LEU A 670 17.06 10.38 32.30
N SER A 671 16.11 9.44 32.44
CA SER A 671 15.39 9.21 33.69
C SER A 671 16.31 8.72 34.81
N SER A 672 17.20 7.76 34.51
CA SER A 672 18.18 7.23 35.46
C SER A 672 19.19 8.29 35.93
N ILE A 673 19.74 9.07 34.99
CA ILE A 673 20.69 10.17 35.28
C ILE A 673 20.05 11.20 36.21
N SER A 674 18.79 11.56 35.97
CA SER A 674 18.07 12.54 36.77
C SER A 674 17.91 12.10 38.24
N HIS A 675 17.70 10.81 38.47
CA HIS A 675 17.59 10.24 39.82
C HIS A 675 18.94 10.24 40.56
N ASP A 676 20.00 9.81 39.87
CA ASP A 676 21.35 9.70 40.45
C ASP A 676 21.99 11.08 40.73
N LEU A 677 21.57 12.15 40.04
CA LEU A 677 21.93 13.54 40.36
C LEU A 677 21.14 14.13 41.54
N ARG A 678 19.86 13.76 41.69
CA ARG A 678 18.97 14.35 42.71
C ARG A 678 19.38 13.96 44.12
N THR A 679 19.86 12.73 44.30
CA THR A 679 20.23 12.17 45.61
C THR A 679 21.41 12.93 46.28
N PRO A 680 22.59 13.10 45.65
CA PRO A 680 23.70 13.87 46.23
C PRO A 680 23.31 15.35 46.43
N LEU A 681 22.55 15.93 45.50
CA LEU A 681 22.10 17.31 45.60
C LEU A 681 21.16 17.52 46.80
N ALA A 682 20.28 16.56 47.09
CA ALA A 682 19.41 16.60 48.26
C ALA A 682 20.22 16.53 49.57
N THR A 683 21.25 15.69 49.63
CA THR A 683 22.17 15.60 50.79
C THR A 683 22.92 16.91 51.01
N ILE A 684 23.52 17.47 49.96
CA ILE A 684 24.22 18.76 50.01
C ILE A 684 23.27 19.86 50.47
N THR A 685 22.07 19.93 49.90
CA THR A 685 21.06 20.94 50.25
C THR A 685 20.60 20.79 51.70
N GLY A 686 20.39 19.57 52.18
CA GLY A 686 20.02 19.28 53.56
C GLY A 686 21.11 19.67 54.57
N ALA A 687 22.37 19.36 54.25
CA ALA A 687 23.52 19.73 55.06
C ALA A 687 23.71 21.26 55.11
N VAL A 688 23.66 21.94 53.96
CA VAL A 688 23.73 23.41 53.87
C VAL A 688 22.58 24.08 54.63
N THR A 689 21.35 23.56 54.52
CA THR A 689 20.18 24.10 55.24
C THR A 689 20.34 23.95 56.75
N SER A 690 20.83 22.80 57.21
CA SER A 690 21.08 22.52 58.62
C SER A 690 22.18 23.42 59.19
N LEU A 691 23.28 23.61 58.45
CA LEU A 691 24.34 24.54 58.81
C LEU A 691 23.83 25.99 58.87
N ARG A 692 22.97 26.40 57.95
CA ARG A 692 22.39 27.76 57.92
C ARG A 692 21.40 28.03 59.06
N GLN A 693 20.60 27.04 59.45
CA GLN A 693 19.57 27.22 60.49
C GLN A 693 20.09 27.02 61.91
N LEU A 694 21.02 26.08 62.09
CA LEU A 694 21.44 25.60 63.41
C LEU A 694 22.95 25.73 63.65
N GLY A 695 23.74 26.20 62.67
CA GLY A 695 25.20 26.15 62.70
C GLY A 695 25.86 26.83 63.91
N GLU A 696 25.32 27.95 64.40
CA GLU A 696 25.84 28.63 65.60
C GLU A 696 25.49 27.91 66.91
N ARG A 697 24.47 27.05 66.89
CA ARG A 697 24.00 26.26 68.04
C ARG A 697 24.46 24.80 67.98
N MET A 698 25.23 24.43 66.96
CA MET A 698 25.68 23.07 66.71
C MET A 698 27.07 22.86 67.31
N PRO A 699 27.36 21.67 67.90
CA PRO A 699 28.72 21.32 68.27
C PRO A 699 29.67 21.41 67.07
N GLU A 700 30.92 21.82 67.29
CA GLU A 700 31.91 21.95 66.21
C GLU A 700 32.10 20.63 65.44
N GLU A 701 32.08 19.50 66.14
CA GLU A 701 32.22 18.16 65.54
C GLU A 701 31.10 17.86 64.53
N SER A 702 29.84 18.15 64.88
CA SER A 702 28.69 17.96 63.98
C SER A 702 28.68 18.94 62.81
N ARG A 703 29.24 20.14 62.99
CA ARG A 703 29.40 21.12 61.92
C ARG A 703 30.48 20.66 60.93
N ASP A 704 31.58 20.10 61.42
CA ASP A 704 32.65 19.56 60.59
C ASP A 704 32.16 18.33 59.79
N ASP A 705 31.37 17.44 60.41
CA ASP A 705 30.73 16.31 59.74
C ASP A 705 29.83 16.74 58.56
N LEU A 706 29.02 17.79 58.74
CA LEU A 706 28.16 18.32 57.66
C LEU A 706 28.98 18.96 56.53
N LEU A 707 30.05 19.69 56.86
CA LEU A 707 30.96 20.28 55.87
C LEU A 707 31.69 19.19 55.07
N LYS A 708 32.18 18.16 55.75
CA LYS A 708 32.80 16.99 55.12
C LYS A 708 31.82 16.23 54.22
N SER A 709 30.57 16.05 54.65
CA SER A 709 29.53 15.43 53.82
C SER A 709 29.24 16.23 52.54
N ILE A 710 29.24 17.57 52.62
CA ILE A 710 29.10 18.43 51.43
C ILE A 710 30.29 18.27 50.49
N GLU A 711 31.52 18.25 51.02
CA GLU A 711 32.74 18.08 50.21
C GLU A 711 32.77 16.72 49.50
N GLU A 712 32.45 15.64 50.23
CA GLU A 712 32.39 14.27 49.71
C GLU A 712 31.33 14.11 48.61
N GLU A 713 30.10 14.62 48.83
CA GLU A 713 29.03 14.52 47.84
C GLU A 713 29.27 15.45 46.63
N SER A 714 29.92 16.61 46.81
CA SER A 714 30.30 17.51 45.70
C SER A 714 31.41 16.90 44.83
N GLY A 715 32.43 16.31 45.46
CA GLY A 715 33.48 15.58 44.76
C GLY A 715 32.94 14.34 44.04
N ARG A 716 31.92 13.69 44.61
CA ARG A 716 31.22 12.57 43.98
C ARG A 716 30.39 13.00 42.76
N LEU A 717 29.65 14.11 42.87
CA LEU A 717 28.88 14.68 41.76
C LEU A 717 29.80 15.05 40.57
N THR A 718 30.95 15.64 40.87
CA THR A 718 31.97 15.99 39.86
C THR A 718 32.46 14.76 39.10
N ARG A 719 32.79 13.68 39.83
CA ARG A 719 33.18 12.39 39.19
C ARG A 719 32.05 11.79 38.37
N PHE A 720 30.80 11.89 38.83
CA PHE A 720 29.64 11.39 38.09
C PHE A 720 29.46 12.11 36.76
N VAL A 721 29.50 13.45 36.77
CA VAL A 721 29.37 14.27 35.56
C VAL A 721 30.53 14.00 34.60
N ALA A 722 31.77 13.89 35.09
CA ALA A 722 32.92 13.54 34.26
C ALA A 722 32.74 12.18 33.58
N ASN A 723 32.34 11.13 34.32
CA ASN A 723 32.07 9.81 33.77
C ASN A 723 30.92 9.81 32.75
N LEU A 724 29.89 10.64 32.97
CA LEU A 724 28.78 10.79 32.02
C LEU A 724 29.25 11.45 30.72
N LEU A 725 30.05 12.51 30.81
CA LEU A 725 30.62 13.18 29.64
C LEU A 725 31.55 12.24 28.86
N ASP A 726 32.40 11.49 29.55
CA ASP A 726 33.26 10.47 28.93
C ASP A 726 32.41 9.43 28.18
N MET A 727 31.30 8.98 28.75
CA MET A 727 30.38 8.04 28.10
C MET A 727 29.73 8.64 26.83
N THR A 728 29.22 9.87 26.90
CA THR A 728 28.62 10.53 25.73
C THR A 728 29.62 10.75 24.59
N ARG A 729 30.90 10.99 24.93
CA ARG A 729 31.97 11.10 23.94
C ARG A 729 32.30 9.75 23.30
N ILE A 730 32.27 8.65 24.05
CA ILE A 730 32.48 7.30 23.51
C ILE A 730 31.34 6.94 22.55
N GLU A 731 30.08 7.21 22.91
CA GLU A 731 28.91 6.88 22.07
C GLU A 731 28.85 7.68 20.76
N ALA A 732 29.25 8.95 20.80
CA ALA A 732 29.33 9.78 19.60
C ALA A 732 30.52 9.40 18.69
N GLY A 733 31.32 8.38 19.04
CA GLY A 733 32.58 8.07 18.35
C GLY A 733 33.62 9.18 18.47
N ALA A 734 33.44 10.11 19.40
CA ALA A 734 34.22 11.34 19.54
C ALA A 734 35.46 11.17 20.44
N VAL A 735 35.67 10.00 21.05
CA VAL A 735 36.92 9.67 21.74
C VAL A 735 37.99 9.32 20.71
N ASN A 736 38.68 10.34 20.22
CA ASN A 736 39.93 10.17 19.50
C ASN A 736 41.06 9.95 20.50
N ALA A 737 41.39 8.70 20.79
CA ALA A 737 42.60 8.37 21.55
C ALA A 737 43.82 8.91 20.80
N LYS A 738 44.69 9.65 21.50
CA LYS A 738 45.98 10.03 20.91
C LYS A 738 46.78 8.76 20.69
N ARG A 739 47.27 8.53 19.47
CA ARG A 739 48.10 7.36 19.14
C ARG A 739 49.56 7.69 19.38
N ASP A 740 49.93 7.84 20.65
CA ASP A 740 51.31 8.06 21.07
C ASP A 740 51.98 6.75 21.47
N TRP A 741 53.31 6.77 21.61
CA TRP A 741 54.07 5.64 22.13
C TRP A 741 54.02 5.69 23.66
N VAL A 742 53.36 4.71 24.27
CA VAL A 742 53.10 4.69 25.71
C VAL A 742 53.92 3.59 26.38
N ASP A 743 54.72 4.00 27.36
CA ASP A 743 55.35 3.08 28.31
C ASP A 743 54.31 2.64 29.35
N VAL A 744 53.94 1.37 29.27
CA VAL A 744 52.94 0.77 30.14
C VAL A 744 53.39 0.75 31.60
N ALA A 745 54.69 0.55 31.87
CA ALA A 745 55.21 0.48 33.24
C ALA A 745 55.06 1.84 33.95
N ASP A 746 55.37 2.94 33.25
CA ASP A 746 55.24 4.31 33.76
C ASP A 746 53.78 4.67 34.08
N VAL A 747 52.85 4.30 33.20
CA VAL A 747 51.42 4.55 33.41
C VAL A 747 50.89 3.74 34.60
N VAL A 748 51.26 2.46 34.71
CA VAL A 748 50.89 1.62 35.86
C VAL A 748 51.44 2.21 37.16
N HIS A 749 52.72 2.59 37.17
CA HIS A 749 53.35 3.18 38.36
C HIS A 749 52.63 4.46 38.80
N SER A 750 52.34 5.35 37.85
CA SER A 750 51.62 6.61 38.09
C SER A 750 50.20 6.38 38.63
N ALA A 751 49.47 5.40 38.05
CA ALA A 751 48.11 5.07 38.47
C ALA A 751 48.08 4.44 39.88
N VAL A 752 49.05 3.57 40.21
CA VAL A 752 49.16 2.93 41.53
C VAL A 752 49.57 3.93 42.61
N GLU A 753 50.54 4.82 42.33
CA GLU A 753 50.90 5.89 43.26
C GLU A 753 49.74 6.84 43.53
N ARG A 754 48.95 7.16 42.50
CA ARG A 754 47.69 7.89 42.68
C ARG A 754 46.72 7.10 43.56
N ALA A 755 46.52 5.81 43.30
CA ALA A 755 45.64 4.97 44.10
C ALA A 755 46.08 4.88 45.58
N ARG A 756 47.38 4.79 45.87
CA ARG A 756 47.90 4.80 47.25
C ARG A 756 47.55 6.06 48.02
N LYS A 757 47.56 7.23 47.36
CA LYS A 757 47.14 8.50 47.97
C LYS A 757 45.64 8.56 48.27
N TYR A 758 44.83 8.00 47.36
CA TYR A 758 43.37 7.97 47.50
C TYR A 758 42.88 6.88 48.46
N PHE A 759 43.65 5.78 48.60
CA PHE A 759 43.30 4.60 49.39
C PHE A 759 44.46 4.24 50.35
N PRO A 760 44.75 5.05 51.37
CA PRO A 760 45.94 4.89 52.21
C PRO A 760 45.97 3.60 53.04
N GLY A 761 44.82 2.95 53.25
CA GLY A 761 44.71 1.67 53.94
C GLY A 761 44.84 0.43 53.04
N ARG A 762 45.03 0.60 51.73
CA ARG A 762 45.02 -0.48 50.74
C ARG A 762 46.44 -0.82 50.27
N VAL A 763 46.78 -2.11 50.28
CA VAL A 763 48.06 -2.59 49.74
C VAL A 763 47.93 -2.89 48.25
N PHE A 764 48.77 -2.26 47.44
CA PHE A 764 48.87 -2.50 46.00
C PHE A 764 50.24 -3.10 45.66
N GLU A 765 50.22 -4.30 45.09
CA GLU A 765 51.41 -5.03 44.65
C GLU A 765 51.53 -4.93 43.13
N THR A 766 52.71 -4.56 42.63
CA THR A 766 52.97 -4.39 41.19
C THR A 766 54.05 -5.35 40.73
N SER A 767 53.76 -6.15 39.72
CA SER A 767 54.72 -7.05 39.08
C SER A 767 54.64 -6.88 37.57
N ILE A 768 55.50 -6.00 37.05
CA ILE A 768 55.57 -5.65 35.62
C ILE A 768 56.89 -6.21 35.07
N ALA A 769 56.85 -6.90 33.94
CA ALA A 769 58.07 -7.39 33.29
C ALA A 769 58.98 -6.21 32.88
N PRO A 770 60.31 -6.30 33.10
CA PRO A 770 61.22 -5.16 32.93
C PRO A 770 61.42 -4.70 31.47
N ASP A 771 61.10 -5.55 30.48
CA ASP A 771 61.32 -5.28 29.05
C ASP A 771 60.00 -5.35 28.24
N LEU A 772 58.97 -4.63 28.69
CA LEU A 772 57.73 -4.54 27.91
C LEU A 772 57.91 -3.59 26.70
N PRO A 773 57.47 -3.99 25.49
CA PRO A 773 57.43 -3.08 24.36
C PRO A 773 56.47 -1.91 24.63
N LEU A 774 56.62 -0.82 23.89
CA LEU A 774 55.68 0.29 23.94
C LEU A 774 54.37 -0.11 23.27
N ILE A 775 53.25 0.47 23.70
CA ILE A 775 51.96 0.35 22.99
C ILE A 775 51.65 1.64 22.23
N ARG A 776 50.86 1.54 21.16
CA ARG A 776 50.29 2.71 20.47
C ARG A 776 48.96 3.06 21.13
N GLY A 777 48.91 4.14 21.89
CA GLY A 777 47.71 4.52 22.64
C GLY A 777 47.85 5.83 23.40
N ASP A 778 46.91 6.08 24.29
CA ASP A 778 46.83 7.32 25.08
C ASP A 778 47.14 7.02 26.55
N SER A 779 48.23 7.59 27.07
CA SER A 779 48.69 7.35 28.44
C SER A 779 47.70 7.85 29.49
N VAL A 780 46.91 8.88 29.18
CA VAL A 780 45.89 9.44 30.08
C VAL A 780 44.71 8.49 30.17
N LEU A 781 44.21 8.01 29.02
CA LEU A 781 43.09 7.06 28.97
C LEU A 781 43.48 5.74 29.65
N LEU A 782 44.66 5.20 29.36
CA LEU A 782 45.15 3.97 30.00
C LEU A 782 45.29 4.15 31.52
N GLY A 783 45.84 5.29 31.98
CA GLY A 783 45.92 5.61 33.40
C GLY A 783 44.55 5.67 34.08
N GLN A 784 43.55 6.22 33.40
CA GLN A 784 42.16 6.27 33.87
C GLN A 784 41.52 4.89 33.95
N VAL A 785 41.76 4.03 32.94
CA VAL A 785 41.31 2.62 32.96
C VAL A 785 41.90 1.90 34.17
N ILE A 786 43.22 1.98 34.39
CA ILE A 786 43.89 1.30 35.50
C ILE A 786 43.36 1.83 36.84
N PHE A 787 43.23 3.15 37.00
CA PHE A 787 42.68 3.73 38.22
C PHE A 787 41.25 3.27 38.51
N ASN A 788 40.39 3.19 37.48
CA ASN A 788 39.02 2.68 37.61
C ASN A 788 39.00 1.21 38.06
N LEU A 789 39.91 0.39 37.54
CA LEU A 789 40.04 -1.01 37.95
C LEU A 789 40.54 -1.14 39.40
N LEU A 790 41.49 -0.29 39.82
CA LEU A 790 42.00 -0.23 41.18
C LEU A 790 40.93 0.25 42.19
N ASP A 791 40.10 1.24 41.82
CA ASP A 791 38.95 1.68 42.63
C ASP A 791 37.93 0.55 42.80
N ASN A 792 37.61 -0.17 41.72
CA ASN A 792 36.73 -1.35 41.80
C ASN A 792 37.32 -2.44 42.70
N ALA A 793 38.62 -2.73 42.56
CA ALA A 793 39.31 -3.71 43.40
C ALA A 793 39.41 -3.29 44.87
N ASN A 794 39.48 -2.00 45.17
CA ASN A 794 39.40 -1.47 46.54
C ASN A 794 37.99 -1.67 47.13
N ARG A 795 36.95 -1.41 46.34
CA ARG A 795 35.56 -1.45 46.80
C ARG A 795 35.00 -2.87 46.96
N PHE A 796 35.46 -3.81 46.13
CA PHE A 796 34.89 -5.16 46.06
C PHE A 796 35.88 -6.28 46.42
N GLY A 797 37.18 -5.96 46.53
CA GLY A 797 38.28 -6.90 46.63
C GLY A 797 38.66 -7.41 48.02
N GLY A 798 37.85 -7.18 49.06
CA GLY A 798 38.18 -7.55 50.46
C GLY A 798 39.34 -6.73 51.03
N ASP A 799 40.05 -7.22 52.07
CA ASP A 799 41.21 -6.54 52.70
C ASP A 799 42.58 -6.97 52.14
N GLU A 800 42.61 -8.04 51.35
CA GLU A 800 43.83 -8.60 50.75
C GLU A 800 44.50 -7.63 49.74
N PRO A 801 45.80 -7.76 49.46
CA PRO A 801 46.48 -6.94 48.46
C PRO A 801 45.86 -7.03 47.06
N VAL A 802 45.80 -5.91 46.35
CA VAL A 802 45.41 -5.86 44.93
C VAL A 802 46.67 -5.95 44.09
N SER A 803 46.74 -6.95 43.21
CA SER A 803 47.91 -7.20 42.37
C SER A 803 47.70 -6.65 40.97
N VAL A 804 48.64 -5.84 40.49
CA VAL A 804 48.73 -5.39 39.09
C VAL A 804 49.88 -6.13 38.41
N TYR A 805 49.56 -6.88 37.35
CA TYR A 805 50.51 -7.69 36.61
C TYR A 805 50.60 -7.26 35.15
N GLY A 806 51.81 -7.22 34.59
CA GLY A 806 52.06 -6.84 33.20
C GLY A 806 53.10 -7.75 32.57
N ARG A 807 52.73 -8.42 31.48
CA ARG A 807 53.65 -9.26 30.70
C ARG A 807 53.39 -9.15 29.21
N ARG A 808 54.37 -9.54 28.41
CA ARG A 808 54.19 -9.80 26.98
C ARG A 808 53.74 -11.25 26.77
N GLU A 809 52.71 -11.45 25.98
CA GLU A 809 52.29 -12.75 25.43
C GLU A 809 52.33 -12.63 23.91
N GLU A 810 53.28 -13.30 23.25
CA GLU A 810 53.46 -13.24 21.79
C GLU A 810 53.60 -11.78 21.29
N ASP A 811 52.64 -11.31 20.49
CA ASP A 811 52.58 -9.95 19.93
C ASP A 811 51.61 -9.02 20.69
N GLU A 812 51.19 -9.40 21.90
CA GLU A 812 50.32 -8.59 22.74
C GLU A 812 50.96 -8.30 24.10
N ILE A 813 50.64 -7.13 24.66
CA ILE A 813 50.89 -6.80 26.06
C ILE A 813 49.64 -7.08 26.86
N VAL A 814 49.75 -7.96 27.85
CA VAL A 814 48.68 -8.32 28.76
C VAL A 814 48.90 -7.64 30.10
N LEU A 815 47.97 -6.77 30.45
CA LEU A 815 47.86 -6.14 31.76
C LEU A 815 46.69 -6.74 32.52
N SER A 816 46.87 -7.05 33.80
CA SER A 816 45.76 -7.49 34.63
C SER A 816 45.77 -6.87 36.02
N VAL A 817 44.58 -6.56 36.51
CA VAL A 817 44.31 -6.15 37.89
C VAL A 817 43.54 -7.27 38.55
N THR A 818 44.12 -7.85 39.61
CA THR A 818 43.55 -8.99 40.34
C THR A 818 43.28 -8.62 41.80
N ASP A 819 42.06 -8.88 42.26
CA ASP A 819 41.67 -8.83 43.66
C ASP A 819 41.28 -10.22 44.19
N LEU A 820 41.24 -10.37 45.52
CA LEU A 820 40.84 -11.62 46.20
C LEU A 820 39.48 -11.49 46.93
N GLY A 821 38.61 -10.60 46.43
CA GLY A 821 37.31 -10.34 47.02
C GLY A 821 36.26 -11.41 46.73
N LYS A 822 34.99 -11.00 46.86
CA LYS A 822 33.80 -11.85 46.69
C LYS A 822 33.63 -12.45 45.30
N GLY A 823 34.33 -11.93 44.29
CA GLY A 823 34.22 -12.37 42.90
C GLY A 823 32.92 -11.93 42.22
N ILE A 824 32.78 -12.31 40.95
CA ILE A 824 31.61 -12.09 40.11
C ILE A 824 30.95 -13.45 39.84
N ALA A 825 29.62 -13.53 39.92
CA ALA A 825 28.92 -14.78 39.65
C ALA A 825 28.98 -15.14 38.15
N PRO A 826 29.01 -16.43 37.78
CA PRO A 826 29.16 -16.84 36.37
C PRO A 826 28.10 -16.25 35.43
N ALA A 827 26.86 -16.13 35.88
CA ALA A 827 25.75 -15.55 35.09
C ALA A 827 25.92 -14.05 34.81
N ASP A 828 26.75 -13.34 35.59
CA ASP A 828 26.92 -11.90 35.48
C ASP A 828 28.20 -11.53 34.71
N LEU A 829 29.11 -12.48 34.45
CA LEU A 829 30.42 -12.23 33.84
C LEU A 829 30.34 -11.62 32.44
N ASP A 830 29.34 -12.02 31.65
CA ASP A 830 29.14 -11.49 30.30
C ASP A 830 28.50 -10.09 30.33
N HIS A 831 27.88 -9.71 31.45
CA HIS A 831 27.13 -8.46 31.63
C HIS A 831 27.87 -7.40 32.43
N VAL A 832 29.02 -7.69 33.06
CA VAL A 832 29.72 -6.71 33.92
C VAL A 832 30.27 -5.49 33.17
N PHE A 833 30.40 -5.58 31.86
CA PHE A 833 30.77 -4.46 31.00
C PHE A 833 29.56 -3.76 30.37
N ASP A 834 28.35 -4.27 30.62
CA ASP A 834 27.11 -3.63 30.16
C ASP A 834 26.87 -2.34 30.94
N LYS A 835 26.29 -1.38 30.24
CA LYS A 835 26.04 -0.03 30.76
C LYS A 835 25.05 -0.12 31.93
N PHE A 836 25.36 0.56 33.04
CA PHE A 836 24.51 0.65 34.23
C PHE A 836 24.24 -0.68 34.95
N PHE A 837 24.93 -1.76 34.56
CA PHE A 837 24.77 -3.05 35.21
C PHE A 837 25.27 -3.00 36.67
N ARG A 838 24.42 -3.44 37.61
CA ARG A 838 24.71 -3.52 39.05
C ARG A 838 24.03 -4.74 39.66
N LYS A 839 24.65 -5.35 40.67
CA LYS A 839 24.05 -6.44 41.46
C LYS A 839 23.86 -6.03 42.92
N GLY A 840 22.60 -5.97 43.38
CA GLY A 840 22.23 -5.81 44.80
C GLY A 840 20.97 -4.95 45.03
N LYS A 841 20.17 -5.29 46.06
CA LYS A 841 19.14 -4.41 46.62
C LYS A 841 19.77 -3.10 47.13
N PRO A 842 19.01 -1.99 47.20
CA PRO A 842 19.51 -0.68 47.61
C PRO A 842 19.76 -0.61 49.12
N ASP A 843 20.60 -1.47 49.67
CA ASP A 843 21.17 -1.29 51.01
C ASP A 843 22.38 -0.38 50.87
N GLY A 844 22.26 0.82 51.44
CA GLY A 844 23.03 2.04 51.18
C GLY A 844 24.54 2.03 51.50
N ARG A 845 25.28 0.95 51.23
CA ARG A 845 26.72 0.85 51.54
C ARG A 845 27.65 0.51 50.37
N SER A 846 27.20 0.46 49.12
CA SER A 846 28.14 0.50 47.98
C SER A 846 27.63 1.34 46.81
N LEU A 847 28.05 2.60 46.77
CA LEU A 847 27.57 3.66 45.88
C LEU A 847 28.48 3.77 44.64
N GLY A 848 28.16 3.06 43.56
CA GLY A 848 28.89 3.12 42.28
C GLY A 848 27.93 3.26 41.11
N THR A 849 28.35 3.88 40.03
CA THR A 849 27.45 4.33 38.94
C THR A 849 27.08 3.21 37.96
N GLY A 850 27.79 2.08 37.98
CA GLY A 850 27.66 1.04 36.96
C GLY A 850 28.28 1.43 35.60
N LEU A 851 29.02 2.53 35.55
CA LEU A 851 29.64 3.06 34.32
C LEU A 851 31.15 2.81 34.24
N GLY A 852 31.80 2.51 35.37
CA GLY A 852 33.27 2.43 35.43
C GLY A 852 33.85 1.36 34.49
N LEU A 853 33.28 0.15 34.50
CA LEU A 853 33.76 -0.96 33.65
C LEU A 853 33.39 -0.77 32.17
N SER A 854 32.21 -0.21 31.86
CA SER A 854 31.81 0.07 30.48
C SER A 854 32.67 1.18 29.85
N ILE A 855 33.01 2.22 30.62
CA ILE A 855 33.95 3.27 30.18
C ILE A 855 35.36 2.68 30.00
N SER A 856 35.82 1.84 30.94
CA SER A 856 37.10 1.16 30.79
C SER A 856 37.17 0.31 29.52
N LYS A 857 36.09 -0.39 29.17
CA LYS A 857 35.99 -1.12 27.90
C LYS A 857 36.08 -0.19 26.69
N GLY A 858 35.30 0.89 26.67
CA GLY A 858 35.34 1.86 25.56
C GLY A 858 36.71 2.52 25.36
N PHE A 859 37.44 2.84 26.43
CA PHE A 859 38.79 3.37 26.33
C PHE A 859 39.81 2.34 25.83
N VAL A 860 39.70 1.08 26.28
CA VAL A 860 40.56 0.00 25.80
C VAL A 860 40.34 -0.29 24.32
N GLU A 861 39.07 -0.35 23.88
CA GLU A 861 38.71 -0.54 22.47
C GLU A 861 39.13 0.65 21.59
N ALA A 862 39.04 1.89 22.10
CA ALA A 862 39.55 3.09 21.41
C ALA A 862 41.08 3.09 21.22
N MET A 863 41.81 2.29 21.99
CA MET A 863 43.25 2.05 21.86
C MET A 863 43.56 0.72 21.14
N ASP A 864 42.62 0.20 20.35
CA ASP A 864 42.75 -1.05 19.59
C ASP A 864 43.02 -2.29 20.48
N GLY A 865 42.64 -2.22 21.76
CA GLY A 865 42.80 -3.29 22.75
C GLY A 865 41.52 -4.06 23.06
N ARG A 866 41.64 -5.11 23.88
CA ARG A 866 40.51 -5.95 24.35
C ARG A 866 40.54 -6.10 25.86
N ILE A 867 39.37 -6.03 26.52
CA ILE A 867 39.24 -6.21 27.97
C ILE A 867 38.35 -7.43 28.29
N LYS A 868 38.69 -8.19 29.33
CA LYS A 868 37.93 -9.36 29.78
C LYS A 868 37.96 -9.50 31.30
N ALA A 869 36.83 -9.92 31.88
CA ALA A 869 36.71 -10.30 33.28
C ALA A 869 36.83 -11.83 33.46
N GLU A 870 37.51 -12.25 34.51
CA GLU A 870 37.63 -13.65 34.95
C GLU A 870 37.31 -13.71 36.45
N SER A 871 36.36 -14.58 36.83
CA SER A 871 36.07 -14.87 38.22
C SER A 871 35.50 -16.28 38.36
N PRO A 872 35.93 -17.08 39.35
CA PRO A 872 36.98 -16.78 40.33
C PRO A 872 38.39 -16.83 39.74
N ALA A 873 39.24 -15.86 40.06
CA ALA A 873 40.56 -15.71 39.42
C ALA A 873 41.72 -16.41 40.15
N MET A 874 41.89 -16.21 41.46
CA MET A 874 43.02 -16.77 42.23
C MET A 874 42.53 -17.53 43.46
N LYS A 875 43.11 -18.71 43.73
CA LYS A 875 42.72 -19.58 44.87
C LYS A 875 41.20 -19.89 44.91
N ARG A 876 40.54 -19.95 43.74
CA ARG A 876 39.07 -20.13 43.58
C ARG A 876 38.21 -19.02 44.21
N ARG A 877 38.75 -17.80 44.35
CA ARG A 877 38.04 -16.57 44.77
C ARG A 877 38.56 -15.35 44.00
N GLY A 878 37.92 -14.19 44.18
CA GLY A 878 38.39 -12.93 43.60
C GLY A 878 38.09 -12.72 42.11
N THR A 879 38.44 -11.54 41.62
CA THR A 879 38.21 -11.12 40.23
C THR A 879 39.54 -10.72 39.58
N ARG A 880 39.73 -11.11 38.32
CA ARG A 880 40.81 -10.61 37.47
C ARG A 880 40.21 -9.91 36.27
N ILE A 881 40.55 -8.65 36.09
CA ILE A 881 40.28 -7.93 34.85
C ILE A 881 41.57 -7.89 34.05
N SER A 882 41.51 -8.39 32.82
CA SER A 882 42.65 -8.47 31.90
C SER A 882 42.41 -7.59 30.68
N MET A 883 43.43 -6.85 30.27
CA MET A 883 43.46 -5.98 29.10
C MET A 883 44.59 -6.45 28.20
N ARG A 884 44.32 -6.58 26.91
CA ARG A 884 45.30 -6.97 25.88
C ARG A 884 45.44 -5.84 24.87
N PHE A 885 46.67 -5.44 24.60
CA PHE A 885 47.00 -4.41 23.60
C PHE A 885 48.00 -4.97 22.60
N PRO A 886 47.93 -4.60 21.32
CA PRO A 886 48.97 -4.93 20.35
C PRO A 886 50.32 -4.35 20.80
N ALA A 887 51.35 -5.19 20.86
CA ALA A 887 52.71 -4.70 21.03
C ALA A 887 53.10 -3.93 19.77
N ALA A 888 53.60 -2.71 19.92
CA ALA A 888 54.03 -1.96 18.76
C ALA A 888 55.37 -2.52 18.26
N GLU A 889 55.51 -2.70 16.94
CA GLU A 889 56.75 -3.18 16.33
C GLU A 889 57.92 -2.30 16.78
N THR A 890 58.97 -2.94 17.30
CA THR A 890 60.19 -2.28 17.76
C THR A 890 60.73 -1.38 16.65
N VAL A 891 60.66 -0.07 16.82
CA VAL A 891 61.44 0.88 16.03
C VAL A 891 62.90 0.59 16.37
N GLU A 892 63.64 -0.02 15.44
CA GLU A 892 65.10 -0.06 15.51
C GLU A 892 65.60 1.38 15.72
N LYS A 893 66.26 1.61 16.86
CA LYS A 893 66.98 2.85 17.12
C LYS A 893 68.04 3.04 16.05
N GLU A 894 67.75 3.83 15.03
CA GLU A 894 68.79 4.58 14.30
C GLU A 894 69.45 5.52 15.30
N ARG A 895 70.52 5.04 15.95
CA ARG A 895 71.52 5.87 16.59
C ARG A 895 72.30 6.59 15.49
N GLY A 896 72.11 7.91 15.38
CA GLY A 896 73.16 8.82 14.94
C GLY A 896 74.18 9.04 16.06
#